data_AF-J4UUF4-F1
#
_entry.id   AF-J4UUF4-F1
#
_cell.length_a   1.000
_cell.length_b   1.000
_cell.length_c   1.000
_cell.angle_alpha   90.00
_cell.angle_beta   90.00
_cell.angle_gamma   90.00
#
_symmetry.space_group_name_H-M   'P 1'
#
loop_
_entity.id
_entity.type
_entity.pdbx_description
1 polymer ?
#
loop_
_entity_poly.entity_id
_entity_poly.type
_entity_poly.pdbx_seq_one_letter_code
_entity_poly.pdbx_strand_id
1 'polypeptide(L)'
;MKKFHYHPVLLAAIFIGLIASLVIGMQRHAVEEESRTVELAIDYEGLLELAAREGLSADEVFARAKDAGITSLAVYETTFKKFNVNGKAVALTGADILARYHAGMLTNPLWRAMVEDGKIVGTEIYIVGHDAAAFAELKDDLFRRFGAQRVTVHTVGSDEVIAVKDYYEAFEKRNIGLPSDELRAVNAAGFDVIARPSNYHTATSDDVRAVFARLDGIRVLDIVFSGTETLGAPKALQTTIDEMRARNLTLGLIEGVTQLQFYNQQGMEEIAKGVGYDHVARLYSIPKDELTKLKIDAAVERWVTTDEERNIRINLLRIYEDPAPNMSLLETNMKYFSDTSAALRAHGFKIGKAGTFAAYEPPRILRALVIMGVAAAGVLYLSLVVPALNRRRRAVLLFFAIAALIGMMPILLGAGSKIRILAALASANLFPALAMVGLLDLLRGRRFQKDAPVWRIIVAGLILLSITSALSMIGASYLSGALADTRYFLEFDIFRGIKLTFVLPMILVAVAFMQRFDIFDGRFDASAGVMGQVREILDTPVRVGSLLGALVLLGALVVLVLRSGHTSGMPVPGVELKLRAFLEQLFYARPRTKEFLIGHPAFLLGIYAAARRWKTMVVFGLVLVATIAQGSMVETFAHMRTPIEMSLVRGIGGVLLGGAIGAMLVLLVAAWNRLLEKVKVA
;
A
#
# COMPACT_ATOMS: atom_id res chain seq x y z
N MET A 1 -14.76 -40.56 -25.63
CA MET A 1 -14.52 -39.46 -24.66
C MET A 1 -13.64 -38.37 -25.28
N LYS A 2 -13.97 -37.08 -25.13
CA LYS A 2 -13.11 -35.96 -25.56
C LYS A 2 -11.74 -36.07 -24.86
N LYS A 3 -10.66 -36.34 -25.60
CA LYS A 3 -9.27 -36.30 -25.11
C LYS A 3 -8.73 -34.87 -25.22
N PHE A 4 -8.27 -34.31 -24.10
CA PHE A 4 -7.63 -33.00 -24.05
C PHE A 4 -6.12 -33.20 -24.00
N HIS A 5 -5.40 -32.66 -24.99
CA HIS A 5 -3.94 -32.77 -25.05
C HIS A 5 -3.30 -31.48 -24.53
N TYR A 6 -2.33 -31.64 -23.63
CA TYR A 6 -1.46 -30.56 -23.17
C TYR A 6 -0.26 -30.50 -24.11
N HIS A 7 -0.08 -29.38 -24.81
CA HIS A 7 0.94 -29.28 -25.84
C HIS A 7 2.33 -29.09 -25.22
N PRO A 8 3.32 -29.97 -25.51
CA PRO A 8 4.62 -29.94 -24.81
C PRO A 8 5.40 -28.64 -25.04
N VAL A 9 5.33 -28.06 -26.26
CA VAL A 9 5.98 -26.78 -26.56
C VAL A 9 5.41 -25.63 -25.73
N LEU A 10 4.09 -25.59 -25.48
CA LEU A 10 3.49 -24.55 -24.64
C LEU A 10 3.91 -24.72 -23.18
N LEU A 11 3.95 -25.96 -22.69
CA LEU A 11 4.45 -26.26 -21.35
C LEU A 11 5.93 -25.88 -21.19
N ALA A 12 6.75 -26.15 -22.20
CA ALA A 12 8.15 -25.73 -22.20
C ALA A 12 8.29 -24.20 -22.19
N ALA A 13 7.49 -23.47 -22.96
CA ALA A 13 7.48 -22.01 -22.94
C ALA A 13 7.00 -21.43 -21.59
N ILE A 14 6.01 -22.06 -20.94
CA ILE A 14 5.59 -21.73 -19.57
C ILE A 14 6.72 -22.04 -18.58
N PHE A 15 7.46 -23.12 -18.76
CA PHE A 15 8.57 -23.44 -17.86
C PHE A 15 9.72 -22.43 -18.00
N ILE A 16 10.07 -22.04 -19.23
CA ILE A 16 11.09 -21.02 -19.50
C ILE A 16 10.69 -19.67 -18.89
N GLY A 17 9.43 -19.24 -19.08
CA GLY A 17 8.96 -18.00 -18.48
C GLY A 17 8.89 -18.05 -16.95
N LEU A 18 8.63 -19.23 -16.35
CA LEU A 18 8.71 -19.42 -14.89
C LEU A 18 10.13 -19.22 -14.39
N ILE A 19 11.14 -19.78 -15.07
CA ILE A 19 12.55 -19.56 -14.69
C ILE A 19 12.86 -18.07 -14.75
N ALA A 20 12.45 -17.38 -15.83
CA ALA A 20 12.66 -15.95 -15.96
C ALA A 20 11.96 -15.15 -14.85
N SER A 21 10.72 -15.50 -14.49
CA SER A 21 9.98 -14.81 -13.41
C SER A 21 10.57 -15.08 -12.03
N LEU A 22 11.12 -16.27 -11.77
CA LEU A 22 11.82 -16.59 -10.53
C LEU A 22 13.13 -15.81 -10.41
N VAL A 23 13.91 -15.68 -11.49
CA VAL A 23 15.12 -14.85 -11.50
C VAL A 23 14.77 -13.38 -11.18
N ILE A 24 13.73 -12.85 -11.80
CA ILE A 24 13.23 -11.50 -11.50
C ILE A 24 12.77 -11.40 -10.02
N GLY A 25 12.13 -12.44 -9.51
CA GLY A 25 11.69 -12.52 -8.10
C GLY A 25 12.86 -12.50 -7.11
N MET A 26 13.95 -13.22 -7.40
CA MET A 26 15.17 -13.18 -6.57
C MET A 26 15.85 -11.82 -6.61
N GLN A 27 15.93 -11.19 -7.79
CA GLN A 27 16.44 -9.83 -7.93
C GLN A 27 15.60 -8.81 -7.15
N ARG A 28 14.27 -8.94 -7.23
CA ARG A 28 13.34 -8.14 -6.43
C ARG A 28 13.57 -8.32 -4.92
N HIS A 29 13.70 -9.57 -4.46
CA HIS A 29 13.91 -9.85 -3.03
C HIS A 29 15.20 -9.21 -2.51
N ALA A 30 16.30 -9.24 -3.28
CA ALA A 30 17.54 -8.58 -2.90
C ALA A 30 17.35 -7.06 -2.71
N VAL A 31 16.66 -6.39 -3.65
CA VAL A 31 16.35 -4.96 -3.57
C VAL A 31 15.44 -4.64 -2.37
N GLU A 32 14.49 -5.52 -2.05
CA GLU A 32 13.61 -5.38 -0.89
C GLU A 32 14.39 -5.52 0.43
N GLU A 33 15.30 -6.48 0.54
CA GLU A 33 16.13 -6.72 1.73
C GLU A 33 17.15 -5.60 1.99
N GLU A 34 17.77 -5.06 0.93
CA GLU A 34 18.71 -3.93 1.05
C GLU A 34 18.04 -2.66 1.60
N SER A 35 16.72 -2.52 1.40
CA SER A 35 15.95 -1.35 1.82
C SER A 35 15.58 -1.32 3.30
N ARG A 36 15.91 -2.35 4.11
CA ARG A 36 15.39 -2.57 5.48
C ARG A 36 15.99 -1.66 6.57
N THR A 37 16.18 -0.38 6.27
CA THR A 37 16.52 0.64 7.28
C THR A 37 15.33 1.57 7.48
N VAL A 38 14.86 1.69 8.72
CA VAL A 38 13.72 2.53 9.09
C VAL A 38 14.20 3.74 9.86
N GLU A 39 13.71 4.89 9.44
CA GLU A 39 13.89 6.16 10.11
C GLU A 39 12.75 6.39 11.10
N LEU A 40 13.08 6.55 12.38
CA LEU A 40 12.12 6.90 13.41
C LEU A 40 12.17 8.41 13.59
N ALA A 41 11.20 9.08 12.98
CA ALA A 41 11.07 10.52 13.01
C ALA A 41 9.93 10.95 13.93
N ILE A 42 10.03 12.14 14.51
CA ILE A 42 8.94 12.80 15.23
C ILE A 42 8.93 14.28 14.93
N ASP A 43 7.76 14.92 14.98
CA ASP A 43 7.65 16.36 14.84
C ASP A 43 8.46 17.06 15.96
N TYR A 44 9.35 17.98 15.58
CA TYR A 44 10.18 18.76 16.53
C TYR A 44 9.31 19.47 17.57
N GLU A 45 8.22 20.07 17.13
CA GLU A 45 7.23 20.73 17.97
C GLU A 45 6.53 19.78 18.93
N GLY A 46 6.36 18.51 18.56
CA GLY A 46 5.76 17.50 19.43
C GLY A 46 6.63 17.24 20.67
N LEU A 47 7.96 17.19 20.51
CA LEU A 47 8.86 17.03 21.65
C LEU A 47 8.95 18.31 22.50
N LEU A 48 8.91 19.49 21.89
CA LEU A 48 8.83 20.76 22.63
C LEU A 48 7.53 20.86 23.44
N GLU A 49 6.40 20.47 22.85
CA GLU A 49 5.11 20.41 23.53
C GLU A 49 5.17 19.44 24.73
N LEU A 50 5.76 18.26 24.54
CA LEU A 50 5.94 17.28 25.60
C LEU A 50 6.80 17.85 26.74
N ALA A 51 7.92 18.51 26.43
CA ALA A 51 8.77 19.16 27.42
C ALA A 51 8.02 20.23 28.21
N ALA A 52 7.27 21.10 27.54
CA ALA A 52 6.50 22.15 28.18
C ALA A 52 5.39 21.60 29.09
N ARG A 53 4.71 20.52 28.67
CA ARG A 53 3.65 19.89 29.47
C ARG A 53 4.16 19.18 30.72
N GLU A 54 5.37 18.64 30.66
CA GLU A 54 6.03 17.96 31.77
C GLU A 54 6.91 18.90 32.62
N GLY A 55 7.03 20.17 32.23
CA GLY A 55 7.86 21.16 32.93
C GLY A 55 9.36 20.85 32.86
N LEU A 56 9.80 20.16 31.81
CA LEU A 56 11.19 19.76 31.59
C LEU A 56 11.87 20.66 30.55
N SER A 57 13.20 20.64 30.53
CA SER A 57 13.96 21.26 29.46
C SER A 57 13.82 20.48 28.14
N ALA A 58 13.84 21.19 27.01
CA ALA A 58 13.81 20.56 25.70
C ALA A 58 14.98 19.59 25.50
N ASP A 59 16.19 19.98 25.93
CA ASP A 59 17.41 19.17 25.82
C ASP A 59 17.29 17.83 26.56
N GLU A 60 16.64 17.82 27.73
CA GLU A 60 16.40 16.59 28.48
C GLU A 60 15.44 15.66 27.74
N VAL A 61 14.33 16.19 27.20
CA VAL A 61 13.37 15.39 26.43
C VAL A 61 13.98 14.88 25.13
N PHE A 62 14.80 15.71 24.46
CA PHE A 62 15.57 15.33 23.28
C PHE A 62 16.55 14.20 23.57
N ALA A 63 17.34 14.29 24.64
CA ALA A 63 18.25 13.22 25.04
C ALA A 63 17.51 11.90 25.28
N ARG A 64 16.39 11.94 26.04
CA ARG A 64 15.58 10.74 26.29
C ARG A 64 14.94 10.18 25.01
N ALA A 65 14.48 11.03 24.10
CA ALA A 65 13.94 10.58 22.81
C ALA A 65 15.01 9.93 21.93
N LYS A 66 16.25 10.43 21.97
CA LYS A 66 17.40 9.84 21.26
C LYS A 66 17.73 8.46 21.81
N ASP A 67 17.77 8.32 23.13
CA ASP A 67 18.00 7.06 23.82
C ASP A 67 16.86 6.05 23.56
N ALA A 68 15.63 6.54 23.42
CA ALA A 68 14.47 5.73 23.01
C ALA A 68 14.50 5.32 21.52
N GLY A 69 15.48 5.77 20.75
CA GLY A 69 15.73 5.32 19.38
C GLY A 69 15.20 6.21 18.27
N ILE A 70 14.70 7.42 18.57
CA ILE A 70 14.35 8.43 17.55
C ILE A 70 15.62 8.88 16.84
N THR A 71 15.60 8.91 15.51
CA THR A 71 16.75 9.25 14.67
C THR A 71 16.72 10.69 14.19
N SER A 72 15.52 11.18 13.86
CA SER A 72 15.34 12.45 13.14
C SER A 72 14.16 13.25 13.67
N LEU A 73 14.21 14.57 13.50
CA LEU A 73 13.11 15.47 13.85
C LEU A 73 12.58 16.16 12.60
N ALA A 74 11.26 16.14 12.42
CA ALA A 74 10.58 16.84 11.34
C ALA A 74 10.38 18.31 11.71
N VAL A 75 10.92 19.20 10.88
CA VAL A 75 10.87 20.65 11.09
C VAL A 75 10.00 21.28 10.01
N TYR A 76 8.93 21.95 10.45
CA TYR A 76 8.00 22.65 9.59
C TYR A 76 8.43 24.11 9.40
N GLU A 77 7.86 24.74 8.37
CA GLU A 77 7.96 26.19 8.28
C GLU A 77 7.24 26.86 9.45
N THR A 78 7.81 27.97 9.92
CA THR A 78 7.24 28.74 11.02
C THR A 78 6.04 29.52 10.51
N THR A 79 4.95 29.47 11.27
CA THR A 79 3.78 30.35 11.07
C THR A 79 3.93 31.61 11.92
N PHE A 80 3.23 32.69 11.57
CA PHE A 80 3.24 33.89 12.43
C PHE A 80 2.70 33.62 13.83
N LYS A 81 1.71 32.72 13.96
CA LYS A 81 1.27 32.24 15.27
C LYS A 81 2.44 31.75 16.12
N LYS A 82 3.35 30.96 15.52
CA LYS A 82 4.51 30.40 16.21
C LYS A 82 5.53 31.48 16.57
N PHE A 83 5.83 32.42 15.67
CA PHE A 83 6.67 33.59 15.98
C PHE A 83 6.15 34.42 17.17
N ASN A 84 4.83 34.55 17.28
CA ASN A 84 4.19 35.29 18.38
C ASN A 84 4.28 34.49 19.70
N VAL A 85 3.95 33.20 19.67
CA VAL A 85 3.97 32.32 20.86
C VAL A 85 5.38 32.14 21.42
N ASN A 86 6.40 32.00 20.57
CA ASN A 86 7.79 31.86 21.02
C ASN A 86 8.50 33.20 21.29
N GLY A 87 7.79 34.33 21.16
CA GLY A 87 8.30 35.66 21.50
C GLY A 87 9.34 36.23 20.53
N LYS A 88 9.58 35.59 19.38
CA LYS A 88 10.57 36.05 18.39
C LYS A 88 10.08 37.29 17.63
N ALA A 89 8.79 37.35 17.30
CA ALA A 89 8.18 38.50 16.66
C ALA A 89 6.69 38.63 16.99
N VAL A 90 6.20 39.87 17.07
CA VAL A 90 4.80 40.18 17.35
C VAL A 90 4.17 40.83 16.12
N ALA A 91 2.97 40.40 15.75
CA ALA A 91 2.15 41.01 14.72
C ALA A 91 0.93 41.69 15.35
N LEU A 92 0.66 42.94 14.97
CA LEU A 92 -0.47 43.75 15.42
C LEU A 92 -1.27 44.22 14.21
N THR A 93 -2.60 44.25 14.32
CA THR A 93 -3.40 44.89 13.28
C THR A 93 -3.30 46.41 13.40
N GLY A 94 -3.31 47.12 12.27
CA GLY A 94 -3.34 48.58 12.28
C GLY A 94 -4.57 49.12 13.00
N ALA A 95 -5.72 48.43 12.89
CA ALA A 95 -6.93 48.77 13.64
C ALA A 95 -6.71 48.72 15.15
N ASP A 96 -6.03 47.69 15.67
CA ASP A 96 -5.70 47.59 17.10
C ASP A 96 -4.76 48.70 17.55
N ILE A 97 -3.75 49.03 16.74
CA ILE A 97 -2.80 50.12 17.03
C ILE A 97 -3.54 51.47 17.10
N LEU A 98 -4.37 51.76 16.10
CA LEU A 98 -5.16 52.99 16.03
C LEU A 98 -6.18 53.07 17.17
N ALA A 99 -6.87 51.98 17.48
CA ALA A 99 -7.82 51.91 18.59
C ALA A 99 -7.13 52.22 19.93
N ARG A 100 -5.96 51.61 20.19
CA ARG A 100 -5.17 51.88 21.40
C ARG A 100 -4.66 53.31 21.45
N TYR A 101 -4.27 53.89 20.32
CA TYR A 101 -3.84 55.29 20.24
C TYR A 101 -4.98 56.25 20.59
N HIS A 102 -6.14 56.12 19.93
CA HIS A 102 -7.30 56.97 20.18
C HIS A 102 -7.92 56.78 21.56
N ALA A 103 -7.78 55.59 22.17
CA ALA A 103 -8.18 55.33 23.55
C ALA A 103 -7.16 55.84 24.60
N GLY A 104 -6.04 56.43 24.19
CA GLY A 104 -4.99 56.90 25.10
C GLY A 104 -4.20 55.78 25.80
N MET A 105 -4.28 54.55 25.29
CA MET A 105 -3.63 53.36 25.86
C MET A 105 -2.28 53.02 25.22
N LEU A 106 -1.93 53.68 24.11
CA LEU A 106 -0.67 53.46 23.39
C LEU A 106 0.45 54.34 23.98
N THR A 107 1.31 53.74 24.81
CA THR A 107 2.38 54.47 25.52
C THR A 107 3.75 54.38 24.84
N ASN A 108 3.97 53.37 24.00
CA ASN A 108 5.27 53.15 23.35
C ASN A 108 5.55 54.26 22.29
N PRO A 109 6.68 54.99 22.41
CA PRO A 109 7.02 56.10 21.50
C PRO A 109 7.10 55.71 20.02
N LEU A 110 7.58 54.50 19.71
CA LEU A 110 7.69 54.00 18.34
C LEU A 110 6.32 53.96 17.65
N TRP A 111 5.34 53.33 18.31
CA TRP A 111 4.01 53.18 17.74
C TRP A 111 3.27 54.51 17.65
N ARG A 112 3.48 55.41 18.62
CA ARG A 112 2.92 56.77 18.57
C ARG A 112 3.45 57.57 17.39
N ALA A 113 4.78 57.59 17.20
CA ALA A 113 5.40 58.29 16.08
C ALA A 113 4.88 57.76 14.73
N MET A 114 4.70 56.44 14.58
CA MET A 114 4.13 55.87 13.35
C MET A 114 2.69 56.31 13.09
N VAL A 115 1.85 56.43 14.12
CA VAL A 115 0.47 56.91 13.98
C VAL A 115 0.44 58.40 13.64
N GLU A 116 1.23 59.21 14.34
CA GLU A 116 1.32 60.67 14.13
C GLU A 116 1.88 61.01 12.73
N ASP A 117 2.82 60.22 12.21
CA ASP A 117 3.35 60.32 10.85
C ASP A 117 2.39 59.81 9.75
N GLY A 118 1.21 59.28 10.13
CA GLY A 118 0.24 58.73 9.18
C GLY A 118 0.69 57.43 8.50
N LYS A 119 1.63 56.68 9.09
CA LYS A 119 2.18 55.43 8.54
C LYS A 119 1.34 54.19 8.90
N ILE A 120 0.40 54.30 9.85
CA ILE A 120 -0.48 53.20 10.26
C ILE A 120 -1.78 53.21 9.46
N VAL A 121 -2.08 52.11 8.79
CA VAL A 121 -3.30 51.84 8.01
C VAL A 121 -4.08 50.73 8.70
N GLY A 122 -5.37 50.98 8.99
CA GLY A 122 -6.19 50.07 9.81
C GLY A 122 -6.30 48.63 9.26
N THR A 123 -6.21 48.44 7.95
CA THR A 123 -6.31 47.14 7.28
C THR A 123 -4.97 46.42 7.09
N GLU A 124 -3.85 47.00 7.54
CA GLU A 124 -2.52 46.41 7.42
C GLU A 124 -2.08 45.74 8.73
N ILE A 125 -1.06 44.89 8.63
CA ILE A 125 -0.48 44.14 9.75
C ILE A 125 0.92 44.70 9.99
N TYR A 126 1.25 45.04 11.24
CA TYR A 126 2.53 45.60 11.63
C TYR A 126 3.30 44.62 12.51
N ILE A 127 4.55 44.36 12.16
CA ILE A 127 5.38 43.32 12.76
C ILE A 127 6.64 43.94 13.34
N VAL A 128 6.95 43.56 14.58
CA VAL A 128 8.21 43.90 15.26
C VAL A 128 8.89 42.63 15.74
N GLY A 129 10.22 42.59 15.63
CA GLY A 129 11.04 41.47 16.09
C GLY A 129 11.78 41.81 17.38
N HIS A 130 12.00 40.79 18.20
CA HIS A 130 12.81 40.90 19.43
C HIS A 130 14.10 40.08 19.34
N ASP A 131 14.17 39.13 18.39
CA ASP A 131 15.39 38.41 18.03
C ASP A 131 15.91 38.91 16.69
N ALA A 132 17.11 39.48 16.66
CA ALA A 132 17.64 40.14 15.46
C ALA A 132 17.89 39.17 14.29
N ALA A 133 18.32 37.94 14.56
CA ALA A 133 18.61 36.95 13.53
C ALA A 133 17.31 36.40 12.92
N ALA A 134 16.37 35.99 13.77
CA ALA A 134 15.07 35.49 13.35
C ALA A 134 14.24 36.59 12.66
N PHE A 135 14.34 37.84 13.11
CA PHE A 135 13.65 38.96 12.48
C PHE A 135 14.21 39.29 11.09
N ALA A 136 15.52 39.18 10.90
CA ALA A 136 16.14 39.32 9.57
C ALA A 136 15.65 38.23 8.60
N GLU A 137 15.64 36.97 9.04
CA GLU A 137 15.10 35.86 8.22
C GLU A 137 13.61 36.03 7.91
N LEU A 138 12.84 36.46 8.91
CA LEU A 138 11.41 36.74 8.78
C LEU A 138 11.14 37.85 7.76
N LYS A 139 11.93 38.91 7.79
CA LYS A 139 11.85 40.02 6.82
C LYS A 139 12.05 39.50 5.39
N ASP A 140 13.09 38.71 5.16
CA ASP A 140 13.36 38.13 3.85
C ASP A 140 12.24 37.21 3.37
N ASP A 141 11.71 36.35 4.25
CA ASP A 141 10.59 35.47 3.94
C ASP A 141 9.31 36.23 3.60
N LEU A 142 9.02 37.30 4.35
CA LEU A 142 7.86 38.16 4.08
C LEU A 142 7.93 38.75 2.68
N PHE A 143 9.09 39.29 2.28
CA PHE A 143 9.27 39.83 0.93
C PHE A 143 9.08 38.75 -0.15
N ARG A 144 9.56 37.53 0.08
CA ARG A 144 9.39 36.42 -0.89
C ARG A 144 7.95 35.89 -0.95
N ARG A 145 7.27 35.79 0.20
CA ARG A 145 5.91 35.24 0.32
C ARG A 145 4.84 36.20 -0.19
N PHE A 146 5.01 37.50 0.05
CA PHE A 146 3.97 38.51 -0.24
C PHE A 146 4.35 39.48 -1.37
N GLY A 147 5.65 39.58 -1.70
CA GLY A 147 6.18 40.50 -2.70
C GLY A 147 6.37 41.92 -2.18
N ALA A 148 7.29 42.66 -2.81
CA ALA A 148 7.64 44.03 -2.43
C ALA A 148 6.48 45.04 -2.54
N GLN A 149 5.39 44.71 -3.23
CA GLN A 149 4.19 45.57 -3.31
C GLN A 149 3.31 45.49 -2.05
N ARG A 150 3.42 44.39 -1.29
CA ARG A 150 2.60 44.12 -0.09
C ARG A 150 3.38 44.25 1.21
N VAL A 151 4.70 44.39 1.14
CA VAL A 151 5.58 44.49 2.30
C VAL A 151 6.32 45.82 2.27
N THR A 152 6.18 46.61 3.34
CA THR A 152 6.87 47.89 3.51
C THR A 152 7.65 47.84 4.83
N VAL A 153 8.86 48.42 4.85
CA VAL A 153 9.65 48.53 6.08
C VAL A 153 9.65 49.99 6.50
N HIS A 154 9.22 50.25 7.74
CA HIS A 154 9.28 51.56 8.36
C HIS A 154 10.41 51.57 9.40
N THR A 155 11.27 52.58 9.34
CA THR A 155 12.33 52.77 10.33
C THR A 155 11.96 53.94 11.23
N VAL A 156 11.99 53.72 12.54
CA VAL A 156 11.77 54.74 13.56
C VAL A 156 12.94 54.71 14.54
N GLY A 157 13.85 55.68 14.43
CA GLY A 157 15.12 55.63 15.15
C GLY A 157 15.99 54.48 14.66
N SER A 158 16.36 53.56 15.57
CA SER A 158 17.09 52.32 15.26
C SER A 158 16.19 51.11 15.00
N ASP A 159 14.88 51.24 15.24
CA ASP A 159 13.95 50.12 15.19
C ASP A 159 13.29 50.01 13.81
N GLU A 160 13.11 48.77 13.36
CA GLU A 160 12.40 48.45 12.12
C GLU A 160 11.02 47.84 12.42
N VAL A 161 10.00 48.33 11.71
CA VAL A 161 8.63 47.80 11.73
C VAL A 161 8.26 47.37 10.32
N ILE A 162 7.83 46.12 10.16
CA ILE A 162 7.41 45.60 8.85
C ILE A 162 5.90 45.69 8.74
N ALA A 163 5.41 46.43 7.75
CA ALA A 163 3.99 46.50 7.40
C ALA A 163 3.69 45.50 6.28
N VAL A 164 2.67 44.66 6.47
CA VAL A 164 2.20 43.66 5.51
C VAL A 164 0.73 43.90 5.19
N LYS A 165 0.43 44.07 3.91
CA LYS A 165 -0.94 44.17 3.38
C LYS A 165 -1.53 42.77 3.24
N ASP A 166 -2.14 42.21 4.27
CA ASP A 166 -2.87 40.92 4.19
C ASP A 166 -4.02 40.84 5.22
N TYR A 167 -4.86 39.80 5.11
CA TYR A 167 -5.89 39.50 6.09
C TYR A 167 -5.29 38.75 7.30
N TYR A 168 -5.38 39.33 8.50
CA TYR A 168 -4.64 38.89 9.69
C TYR A 168 -4.85 37.41 10.05
N GLU A 169 -6.09 36.93 10.02
CA GLU A 169 -6.43 35.56 10.40
C GLU A 169 -5.90 34.51 9.41
N ALA A 170 -5.73 34.90 8.14
CA ALA A 170 -5.07 34.08 7.13
C ALA A 170 -3.54 34.18 7.24
N PHE A 171 -3.01 35.38 7.49
CA PHE A 171 -1.59 35.66 7.68
C PHE A 171 -1.02 34.89 8.88
N GLU A 172 -1.72 34.88 10.01
CA GLU A 172 -1.27 34.25 11.26
C GLU A 172 -1.02 32.74 11.08
N LYS A 173 -1.81 32.08 10.23
CA LYS A 173 -1.78 30.63 9.99
C LYS A 173 -0.91 30.23 8.78
N ARG A 174 -0.42 31.19 8.00
CA ARG A 174 0.36 30.92 6.79
C ARG A 174 1.78 30.48 7.16
N ASN A 175 2.32 29.52 6.40
CA ASN A 175 3.72 29.15 6.48
C ASN A 175 4.60 30.26 5.88
N ILE A 176 5.60 30.70 6.62
CA ILE A 176 6.43 31.85 6.25
C ILE A 176 7.78 31.40 5.70
N GLY A 177 8.54 30.64 6.48
CA GLY A 177 9.81 30.06 6.04
C GLY A 177 10.35 29.04 7.03
N LEU A 178 11.36 28.27 6.60
CA LEU A 178 12.02 27.27 7.44
C LEU A 178 12.89 27.95 8.51
N PRO A 179 12.70 27.68 9.81
CA PRO A 179 13.46 28.34 10.88
C PRO A 179 14.89 27.80 10.99
N SER A 180 15.91 28.60 10.65
CA SER A 180 17.32 28.15 10.70
C SER A 180 17.77 27.77 12.11
N ASP A 181 17.25 28.45 13.13
CA ASP A 181 17.61 28.20 14.52
C ASP A 181 17.11 26.82 15.00
N GLU A 182 15.88 26.45 14.64
CA GLU A 182 15.34 25.13 14.98
C GLU A 182 16.01 24.02 14.19
N LEU A 183 16.29 24.23 12.90
CA LEU A 183 17.05 23.28 12.09
C LEU A 183 18.43 22.99 12.71
N ARG A 184 19.12 24.03 13.20
CA ARG A 184 20.40 23.88 13.91
C ARG A 184 20.23 23.22 15.29
N ALA A 185 19.17 23.56 16.02
CA ALA A 185 18.88 22.96 17.33
C ALA A 185 18.68 21.43 17.21
N VAL A 186 17.98 20.97 16.17
CA VAL A 186 17.81 19.54 15.87
C VAL A 186 19.16 18.84 15.72
N ASN A 187 20.07 19.39 14.91
CA ASN A 187 21.41 18.81 14.75
C ASN A 187 22.28 18.92 16.00
N ALA A 188 22.19 20.02 16.74
CA ALA A 188 22.90 20.21 18.00
C ALA A 188 22.47 19.16 19.06
N ALA A 189 21.20 18.79 19.06
CA ALA A 189 20.65 17.71 19.87
C ALA A 189 20.99 16.29 19.35
N GLY A 190 21.78 16.18 18.27
CA GLY A 190 22.26 14.92 17.73
C GLY A 190 21.31 14.21 16.76
N PHE A 191 20.20 14.83 16.38
CA PHE A 191 19.24 14.31 15.41
C PHE A 191 19.59 14.74 13.98
N ASP A 192 19.05 14.01 13.02
CA ASP A 192 18.99 14.46 11.63
C ASP A 192 17.69 15.21 11.36
N VAL A 193 17.68 16.05 10.32
CA VAL A 193 16.51 16.88 9.99
C VAL A 193 15.72 16.25 8.86
N ILE A 194 14.40 16.20 9.04
CA ILE A 194 13.42 16.08 7.95
C ILE A 194 12.82 17.46 7.72
N ALA A 195 13.22 18.14 6.64
CA ALA A 195 12.74 19.49 6.37
C ALA A 195 11.41 19.46 5.60
N ARG A 196 10.46 20.31 6.02
CA ARG A 196 9.08 20.28 5.49
C ARG A 196 8.62 21.59 4.85
N PRO A 197 9.28 22.04 3.76
CA PRO A 197 8.92 23.28 3.10
C PRO A 197 7.54 23.22 2.44
N SER A 198 6.87 24.37 2.34
CA SER A 198 5.64 24.52 1.56
C SER A 198 5.87 25.40 0.33
N ASN A 199 5.01 25.25 -0.68
CA ASN A 199 5.13 26.00 -1.93
C ASN A 199 4.76 27.48 -1.77
N TYR A 200 5.24 28.30 -2.71
CA TYR A 200 4.89 29.71 -2.86
C TYR A 200 3.84 29.84 -3.97
N HIS A 201 2.90 30.77 -3.85
CA HIS A 201 1.83 30.95 -4.84
C HIS A 201 2.38 31.17 -6.27
N THR A 202 3.49 31.90 -6.38
CA THR A 202 4.21 32.12 -7.65
C THR A 202 5.69 31.82 -7.46
N ALA A 203 6.01 30.58 -7.06
CA ALA A 203 7.38 30.15 -6.81
C ALA A 203 8.29 30.41 -8.02
N THR A 204 9.36 31.18 -7.81
CA THR A 204 10.45 31.36 -8.76
C THR A 204 11.61 30.44 -8.41
N SER A 205 12.54 30.24 -9.35
CA SER A 205 13.78 29.50 -9.06
C SER A 205 14.61 30.15 -7.95
N ASP A 206 14.53 31.47 -7.78
CA ASP A 206 15.23 32.15 -6.69
C ASP A 206 14.63 31.82 -5.32
N ASP A 207 13.30 31.78 -5.23
CA ASP A 207 12.60 31.40 -3.99
C ASP A 207 12.94 29.96 -3.59
N VAL A 208 12.96 29.04 -4.56
CA VAL A 208 13.35 27.65 -4.31
C VAL A 208 14.79 27.59 -3.78
N ARG A 209 15.74 28.26 -4.45
CA ARG A 209 17.14 28.31 -3.99
C ARG A 209 17.28 28.90 -2.59
N ALA A 210 16.52 29.94 -2.27
CA ALA A 210 16.55 30.55 -0.94
C ALA A 210 16.12 29.57 0.15
N VAL A 211 15.10 28.74 -0.10
CA VAL A 211 14.68 27.68 0.84
C VAL A 211 15.79 26.65 1.04
N PHE A 212 16.42 26.16 -0.04
CA PHE A 212 17.49 25.17 0.06
C PHE A 212 18.78 25.74 0.65
N ALA A 213 19.07 27.03 0.45
CA ALA A 213 20.22 27.70 1.07
C ALA A 213 20.12 27.71 2.60
N ARG A 214 18.91 27.71 3.17
CA ARG A 214 18.72 27.57 4.64
C ARG A 214 19.16 26.22 5.18
N LEU A 215 19.27 25.21 4.32
CA LEU A 215 19.70 23.87 4.70
C LEU A 215 21.22 23.72 4.65
N ASP A 216 21.96 24.73 4.17
CA ASP A 216 23.40 24.64 4.03
C ASP A 216 24.09 24.59 5.40
N GLY A 217 25.00 23.63 5.58
CA GLY A 217 25.64 23.36 6.88
C GLY A 217 24.77 22.60 7.88
N ILE A 218 23.57 22.17 7.49
CA ILE A 218 22.62 21.40 8.31
C ILE A 218 22.58 19.97 7.78
N ARG A 219 22.65 18.98 8.67
CA ARG A 219 22.44 17.57 8.34
C ARG A 219 20.96 17.31 8.11
N VAL A 220 20.53 17.45 6.87
CA VAL A 220 19.19 17.12 6.38
C VAL A 220 19.26 15.81 5.61
N LEU A 221 18.39 14.87 5.92
CA LEU A 221 18.31 13.58 5.20
C LEU A 221 17.17 13.58 4.19
N ASP A 222 16.02 14.12 4.59
CA ASP A 222 14.77 13.99 3.87
C ASP A 222 14.05 15.33 3.70
N ILE A 223 13.34 15.43 2.58
CA ILE A 223 12.37 16.50 2.31
C ILE A 223 10.98 15.87 2.25
N VAL A 224 10.06 16.40 3.06
CA VAL A 224 8.64 16.03 3.06
C VAL A 224 7.80 17.29 2.88
N PHE A 225 7.33 17.53 1.66
CA PHE A 225 6.60 18.76 1.34
C PHE A 225 5.30 18.91 2.15
N SER A 226 5.00 20.15 2.50
CA SER A 226 3.79 20.53 3.24
C SER A 226 2.74 21.16 2.31
N GLY A 227 1.47 20.79 2.48
CA GLY A 227 0.34 21.32 1.69
C GLY A 227 0.03 20.51 0.44
N THR A 228 -0.80 21.06 -0.45
CA THR A 228 -1.28 20.39 -1.67
C THR A 228 -0.32 20.45 -2.86
N GLU A 229 0.77 21.21 -2.73
CA GLU A 229 1.74 21.47 -3.79
C GLU A 229 3.16 21.28 -3.24
N THR A 230 4.04 20.75 -4.08
CA THR A 230 5.48 20.68 -3.78
C THR A 230 6.16 22.02 -4.05
N LEU A 231 7.28 22.29 -3.37
CA LEU A 231 8.03 23.52 -3.56
C LEU A 231 8.48 23.65 -5.03
N GLY A 232 8.21 24.80 -5.64
CA GLY A 232 8.53 25.08 -7.04
C GLY A 232 7.44 24.66 -8.02
N ALA A 233 6.34 24.03 -7.57
CA ALA A 233 5.24 23.72 -8.46
C ALA A 233 4.51 24.99 -8.95
N PRO A 234 4.04 25.04 -10.21
CA PRO A 234 4.39 24.17 -11.33
C PRO A 234 5.63 24.66 -12.13
N LYS A 235 6.11 25.89 -11.89
CA LYS A 235 7.03 26.59 -12.82
C LYS A 235 8.52 26.43 -12.53
N ALA A 236 8.90 26.06 -11.31
CA ALA A 236 10.28 26.02 -10.83
C ALA A 236 10.73 24.63 -10.34
N LEU A 237 9.96 23.57 -10.62
CA LEU A 237 10.22 22.18 -10.17
C LEU A 237 11.62 21.67 -10.54
N GLN A 238 12.16 22.05 -11.71
CA GLN A 238 13.51 21.65 -12.10
C GLN A 238 14.56 22.15 -11.10
N THR A 239 14.39 23.37 -10.58
CA THR A 239 15.26 23.92 -9.54
C THR A 239 15.19 23.06 -8.29
N THR A 240 13.99 22.67 -7.85
CA THR A 240 13.80 21.78 -6.70
C THR A 240 14.52 20.44 -6.89
N ILE A 241 14.40 19.85 -8.08
CA ILE A 241 15.10 18.61 -8.44
C ILE A 241 16.62 18.79 -8.35
N ASP A 242 17.15 19.85 -8.94
CA ASP A 242 18.59 20.11 -8.99
C ASP A 242 19.16 20.34 -7.57
N GLU A 243 18.48 21.13 -6.75
CA GLU A 243 18.88 21.40 -5.35
C GLU A 243 18.83 20.13 -4.48
N MET A 244 17.82 19.26 -4.67
CA MET A 244 17.72 17.98 -3.97
C MET A 244 18.84 17.01 -4.37
N ARG A 245 19.16 16.92 -5.67
CA ARG A 245 20.23 16.05 -6.17
C ARG A 245 21.60 16.53 -5.69
N ALA A 246 21.83 17.85 -5.72
CA ALA A 246 23.09 18.44 -5.24
C ALA A 246 23.37 18.12 -3.77
N ARG A 247 22.31 17.97 -2.95
CA ARG A 247 22.39 17.65 -1.52
C ARG A 247 22.13 16.18 -1.18
N ASN A 248 21.93 15.32 -2.17
CA ASN A 248 21.62 13.89 -1.98
C ASN A 248 20.41 13.65 -1.02
N LEU A 249 19.38 14.49 -1.16
CA LEU A 249 18.20 14.46 -0.30
C LEU A 249 17.21 13.39 -0.77
N THR A 250 16.59 12.72 0.20
CA THR A 250 15.53 11.73 -0.06
C THR A 250 14.16 12.40 -0.02
N LEU A 251 13.30 12.07 -0.98
CA LEU A 251 11.92 12.53 -1.04
C LEU A 251 11.03 11.59 -0.23
N GLY A 252 10.37 12.10 0.81
CA GLY A 252 9.41 11.33 1.59
C GLY A 252 7.98 11.43 1.03
N LEU A 253 7.39 10.28 0.70
CA LEU A 253 6.02 10.17 0.19
C LEU A 253 5.04 9.83 1.31
N ILE A 254 4.22 10.78 1.73
CA ILE A 254 3.21 10.56 2.77
C ILE A 254 2.15 9.58 2.26
N GLU A 255 1.95 8.44 2.94
CA GLU A 255 0.94 7.45 2.59
C GLU A 255 -0.47 8.08 2.59
N GLY A 256 -1.27 7.76 1.57
CA GLY A 256 -2.63 8.27 1.46
C GLY A 256 -3.55 7.75 2.58
N VAL A 257 -4.60 8.51 2.92
CA VAL A 257 -5.57 8.15 3.99
C VAL A 257 -6.23 6.78 3.75
N THR A 258 -6.41 6.41 2.48
CA THR A 258 -6.95 5.11 2.07
C THR A 258 -5.94 3.96 2.15
N GLN A 259 -4.71 4.23 2.63
CA GLN A 259 -3.58 3.31 2.64
C GLN A 259 -3.29 2.72 1.25
N LEU A 260 -3.45 3.57 0.23
CA LEU A 260 -3.16 3.29 -1.16
C LEU A 260 -2.40 4.47 -1.73
N GLN A 261 -1.27 4.18 -2.37
CA GLN A 261 -0.40 5.20 -2.95
C GLN A 261 0.02 6.24 -1.89
N PHE A 262 0.18 7.48 -2.30
CA PHE A 262 0.60 8.60 -1.47
C PHE A 262 -0.38 9.77 -1.60
N TYR A 263 -0.31 10.69 -0.64
CA TYR A 263 -1.04 11.94 -0.66
C TYR A 263 -0.66 12.73 -1.92
N ASN A 264 -1.65 13.01 -2.76
CA ASN A 264 -1.40 13.61 -4.06
C ASN A 264 -1.05 15.10 -3.91
N GLN A 265 0.20 15.45 -4.23
CA GLN A 265 0.71 16.81 -4.23
C GLN A 265 1.16 17.18 -5.65
N GLN A 266 0.79 18.37 -6.10
CA GLN A 266 1.21 18.84 -7.43
C GLN A 266 2.75 18.94 -7.52
N GLY A 267 3.33 18.39 -8.59
CA GLY A 267 4.78 18.37 -8.83
C GLY A 267 5.52 17.17 -8.22
N MET A 268 4.85 16.36 -7.40
CA MET A 268 5.49 15.23 -6.68
C MET A 268 6.03 14.16 -7.62
N GLU A 269 5.26 13.77 -8.65
CA GLU A 269 5.68 12.75 -9.61
C GLU A 269 6.87 13.22 -10.47
N GLU A 270 6.88 14.50 -10.86
CA GLU A 270 7.99 15.10 -11.60
C GLU A 270 9.26 15.15 -10.76
N ILE A 271 9.16 15.55 -9.47
CA ILE A 271 10.32 15.57 -8.56
C ILE A 271 10.85 14.16 -8.36
N ALA A 272 10.00 13.18 -8.03
CA ALA A 272 10.42 11.79 -7.82
C ALA A 272 11.14 11.21 -9.05
N LYS A 273 10.64 11.50 -10.25
CA LYS A 273 11.28 11.09 -11.51
C LYS A 273 12.61 11.84 -11.74
N GLY A 274 12.68 13.12 -11.38
CA GLY A 274 13.84 13.97 -11.60
C GLY A 274 15.01 13.69 -10.65
N VAL A 275 14.73 13.47 -9.37
CA VAL A 275 15.76 13.09 -8.37
C VAL A 275 16.22 11.65 -8.57
N GLY A 276 15.33 10.80 -9.09
CA GLY A 276 15.52 9.37 -9.26
C GLY A 276 14.71 8.60 -8.21
N TYR A 277 14.02 7.54 -8.64
CA TYR A 277 13.18 6.73 -7.74
C TYR A 277 13.99 6.02 -6.64
N ASP A 278 15.31 5.99 -6.75
CA ASP A 278 16.27 5.51 -5.75
C ASP A 278 16.55 6.51 -4.62
N HIS A 279 16.02 7.72 -4.71
CA HIS A 279 16.07 8.76 -3.68
C HIS A 279 14.68 9.07 -3.13
N VAL A 280 13.82 8.04 -3.05
CA VAL A 280 12.42 8.18 -2.61
C VAL A 280 12.11 7.13 -1.56
N ALA A 281 11.52 7.56 -0.45
CA ALA A 281 11.10 6.70 0.65
C ALA A 281 9.61 6.91 0.95
N ARG A 282 8.91 5.83 1.33
CA ARG A 282 7.51 5.93 1.77
C ARG A 282 7.46 6.33 3.25
N LEU A 283 6.59 7.28 3.56
CA LEU A 283 6.38 7.83 4.89
C LEU A 283 4.98 7.48 5.39
N TYR A 284 4.88 7.06 6.65
CA TYR A 284 3.59 6.88 7.32
C TYR A 284 3.54 7.64 8.64
N SER A 285 2.36 8.14 8.99
CA SER A 285 2.06 8.74 10.27
C SER A 285 0.69 8.26 10.73
N ILE A 286 0.57 7.81 11.97
CA ILE A 286 -0.72 7.47 12.56
C ILE A 286 -1.47 8.78 12.80
N PRO A 287 -2.69 8.96 12.24
CA PRO A 287 -3.50 10.15 12.50
C PRO A 287 -3.70 10.37 14.00
N LYS A 288 -3.70 11.64 14.43
CA LYS A 288 -3.77 12.01 15.86
C LYS A 288 -5.03 11.46 16.54
N ASP A 289 -6.16 11.52 15.85
CA ASP A 289 -7.47 11.03 16.29
C ASP A 289 -7.57 9.50 16.33
N GLU A 290 -6.68 8.80 15.64
CA GLU A 290 -6.52 7.35 15.74
C GLU A 290 -5.55 6.97 16.86
N LEU A 291 -4.42 7.68 16.98
CA LEU A 291 -3.39 7.38 17.98
C LEU A 291 -3.94 7.46 19.41
N THR A 292 -4.74 8.47 19.72
CA THR A 292 -5.36 8.64 21.06
C THR A 292 -6.27 7.48 21.46
N LYS A 293 -6.75 6.68 20.51
CA LYS A 293 -7.59 5.50 20.77
C LYS A 293 -6.79 4.20 20.90
N LEU A 294 -5.51 4.22 20.55
CA LEU A 294 -4.64 3.05 20.54
C LEU A 294 -3.84 2.96 21.82
N LYS A 295 -3.81 1.77 22.43
CA LYS A 295 -2.81 1.44 23.45
C LYS A 295 -1.42 1.37 22.80
N ILE A 296 -0.38 1.59 23.60
CA ILE A 296 1.02 1.57 23.14
C ILE A 296 1.33 0.31 22.33
N ASP A 297 1.04 -0.87 22.86
CA ASP A 297 1.35 -2.14 22.19
C ASP A 297 0.65 -2.28 20.82
N ALA A 298 -0.58 -1.77 20.71
CA ALA A 298 -1.31 -1.78 19.44
C ALA A 298 -0.75 -0.76 18.42
N ALA A 299 -0.21 0.37 18.90
CA ALA A 299 0.50 1.32 18.04
C ALA A 299 1.84 0.75 17.57
N VAL A 300 2.58 0.07 18.45
CA VAL A 300 3.85 -0.62 18.14
C VAL A 300 3.63 -1.71 17.10
N GLU A 301 2.65 -2.60 17.30
CA GLU A 301 2.29 -3.65 16.34
C GLU A 301 1.89 -3.06 14.97
N ARG A 302 1.20 -1.91 14.97
CA ARG A 302 0.85 -1.21 13.74
C ARG A 302 2.09 -0.79 12.96
N TRP A 303 3.12 -0.22 13.61
CA TRP A 303 4.37 0.16 12.94
C TRP A 303 5.11 -1.03 12.35
N VAL A 304 5.26 -2.12 13.10
CA VAL A 304 5.87 -3.35 12.57
C VAL A 304 5.13 -3.81 11.32
N THR A 305 3.80 -3.86 11.40
CA THR A 305 2.95 -4.26 10.28
C THR A 305 3.07 -3.30 9.10
N THR A 306 3.15 -1.98 9.32
CA THR A 306 3.29 -1.02 8.22
C THR A 306 4.61 -1.21 7.47
N ASP A 307 5.68 -1.47 8.21
CA ASP A 307 7.04 -1.50 7.67
C ASP A 307 7.32 -2.82 6.94
N GLU A 308 6.79 -3.92 7.48
CA GLU A 308 6.83 -5.25 6.84
C GLU A 308 5.86 -5.36 5.66
N GLU A 309 4.60 -4.95 5.83
CA GLU A 309 3.58 -5.18 4.80
C GLU A 309 3.58 -4.13 3.69
N ARG A 310 3.98 -2.90 4.00
CA ARG A 310 3.84 -1.76 3.06
C ARG A 310 5.16 -1.10 2.72
N ASN A 311 6.29 -1.60 3.20
CA ASN A 311 7.60 -1.01 2.92
C ASN A 311 7.68 0.49 3.26
N ILE A 312 7.11 0.87 4.41
CA ILE A 312 7.34 2.20 4.98
C ILE A 312 8.77 2.25 5.54
N ARG A 313 9.45 3.36 5.30
CA ARG A 313 10.85 3.59 5.71
C ARG A 313 11.06 4.89 6.48
N ILE A 314 10.10 5.80 6.45
CA ILE A 314 10.03 6.95 7.35
C ILE A 314 8.79 6.79 8.23
N ASN A 315 9.00 6.48 9.50
CA ASN A 315 7.93 6.46 10.49
C ASN A 315 7.88 7.83 11.15
N LEU A 316 6.88 8.63 10.80
CA LEU A 316 6.65 9.93 11.44
C LEU A 316 5.71 9.73 12.63
N LEU A 317 6.30 9.46 13.79
CA LEU A 317 5.63 9.32 15.06
C LEU A 317 5.07 10.66 15.52
N ARG A 318 4.09 10.57 16.42
CA ARG A 318 3.49 11.70 17.13
C ARG A 318 3.47 11.37 18.61
N ILE A 319 3.45 12.39 19.46
CA ILE A 319 3.29 12.17 20.89
C ILE A 319 1.84 11.70 21.20
N TYR A 320 1.71 10.83 22.19
CA TYR A 320 0.47 10.71 22.96
C TYR A 320 0.23 12.02 23.71
N GLU A 321 -1.04 12.44 23.76
CA GLU A 321 -1.45 13.65 24.48
C GLU A 321 -1.95 13.36 25.90
N ASP A 322 -2.33 12.12 26.16
CA ASP A 322 -2.81 11.65 27.46
C ASP A 322 -1.89 10.56 28.00
N PRO A 323 -1.60 10.55 29.31
CA PRO A 323 -0.78 9.52 29.91
C PRO A 323 -1.47 8.15 29.88
N ALA A 324 -0.69 7.10 29.66
CA ALA A 324 -1.16 5.73 29.87
C ALA A 324 -1.36 5.45 31.38
N PRO A 325 -2.18 4.45 31.74
CA PRO A 325 -2.42 4.12 33.15
C PRO A 325 -1.11 3.85 33.92
N ASN A 326 -0.95 4.52 35.06
CA ASN A 326 0.22 4.45 35.95
C ASN A 326 1.55 4.95 35.34
N MET A 327 1.49 5.83 34.34
CA MET A 327 2.68 6.45 33.72
C MET A 327 2.47 7.97 33.62
N SER A 328 3.55 8.74 33.63
CA SER A 328 3.56 10.14 33.18
C SER A 328 3.38 10.22 31.66
N LEU A 329 3.13 11.42 31.12
CA LEU A 329 3.04 11.61 29.66
C LEU A 329 4.41 11.38 29.02
N LEU A 330 5.47 11.82 29.69
CA LEU A 330 6.85 11.54 29.26
C LEU A 330 7.13 10.05 29.19
N GLU A 331 6.88 9.30 30.27
CA GLU A 331 7.12 7.85 30.29
C GLU A 331 6.30 7.12 29.24
N THR A 332 5.05 7.53 29.04
CA THR A 332 4.15 6.97 28.02
C THR A 332 4.78 7.08 26.63
N ASN A 333 5.27 8.28 26.28
CA ASN A 333 5.89 8.56 24.99
C ASN A 333 7.25 7.88 24.83
N MET A 334 8.11 7.90 25.86
CA MET A 334 9.42 7.23 25.81
C MET A 334 9.27 5.71 25.68
N LYS A 335 8.31 5.11 26.40
CA LYS A 335 7.98 3.70 26.25
C LYS A 335 7.51 3.39 24.82
N TYR A 336 6.59 4.21 24.29
CA TYR A 336 6.11 4.05 22.91
C TYR A 336 7.25 4.12 21.87
N PHE A 337 8.17 5.07 21.99
CA PHE A 337 9.30 5.20 21.05
C PHE A 337 10.27 4.01 21.18
N SER A 338 10.66 3.67 22.41
CA SER A 338 11.59 2.58 22.69
C SER A 338 11.05 1.21 22.29
N ASP A 339 9.78 0.91 22.59
CA ASP A 339 9.13 -0.32 22.18
C ASP A 339 9.00 -0.42 20.66
N THR A 340 8.70 0.70 19.98
CA THR A 340 8.66 0.74 18.50
C THR A 340 10.03 0.42 17.92
N SER A 341 11.09 1.06 18.43
CA SER A 341 12.47 0.79 18.00
C SER A 341 12.89 -0.66 18.26
N ALA A 342 12.59 -1.18 19.45
CA ALA A 342 12.91 -2.55 19.84
C ALA A 342 12.16 -3.58 18.98
N ALA A 343 10.87 -3.38 18.75
CA ALA A 343 10.05 -4.27 17.93
C ALA A 343 10.54 -4.32 16.48
N LEU A 344 10.85 -3.18 15.87
CA LEU A 344 11.40 -3.15 14.52
C LEU A 344 12.76 -3.86 14.41
N ARG A 345 13.65 -3.67 15.40
CA ARG A 345 14.93 -4.40 15.46
C ARG A 345 14.74 -5.90 15.63
N ALA A 346 13.78 -6.33 16.45
CA ALA A 346 13.43 -7.73 16.63
C ALA A 346 12.92 -8.37 15.31
N HIS A 347 12.26 -7.58 14.47
CA HIS A 347 11.82 -7.96 13.11
C HIS A 347 12.92 -7.73 12.04
N GLY A 348 14.17 -7.54 12.44
CA GLY A 348 15.32 -7.49 11.54
C GLY A 348 15.49 -6.17 10.78
N PHE A 349 14.80 -5.10 11.17
CA PHE A 349 15.06 -3.75 10.64
C PHE A 349 16.27 -3.10 11.33
N LYS A 350 17.01 -2.31 10.55
CA LYS A 350 18.00 -1.38 11.08
C LYS A 350 17.32 -0.04 11.33
N ILE A 351 17.73 0.66 12.38
CA ILE A 351 17.23 2.02 12.67
C ILE A 351 18.30 3.02 12.25
N GLY A 352 17.94 3.99 11.41
CA GLY A 352 18.85 4.97 10.81
C GLY A 352 18.19 5.75 9.68
N LYS A 353 18.99 6.33 8.76
CA LYS A 353 18.47 6.99 7.55
C LYS A 353 17.50 6.07 6.80
N ALA A 354 16.38 6.61 6.35
CA ALA A 354 15.37 5.86 5.61
C ALA A 354 15.99 5.11 4.42
N GLY A 355 15.77 3.80 4.38
CA GLY A 355 16.18 2.98 3.26
C GLY A 355 15.39 3.35 2.01
N THR A 356 16.07 3.43 0.87
CA THR A 356 15.45 3.58 -0.44
C THR A 356 15.69 2.32 -1.26
N PHE A 357 14.83 2.07 -2.24
CA PHE A 357 15.07 0.98 -3.19
C PHE A 357 16.13 1.41 -4.20
N ALA A 358 17.12 0.57 -4.50
CA ALA A 358 17.92 0.78 -5.69
C ALA A 358 17.00 0.88 -6.93
N ALA A 359 17.37 1.73 -7.89
CA ALA A 359 16.65 1.86 -9.14
C ALA A 359 16.69 0.51 -9.88
N TYR A 360 15.55 -0.19 -9.88
CA TYR A 360 15.45 -1.55 -10.37
C TYR A 360 14.46 -1.65 -11.52
N GLU A 361 14.99 -2.04 -12.66
CA GLU A 361 14.22 -2.52 -13.80
C GLU A 361 14.73 -3.89 -14.25
N PRO A 362 13.89 -4.94 -14.23
CA PRO A 362 14.21 -6.23 -14.79
C PRO A 362 14.75 -6.17 -16.22
N PRO A 363 15.78 -6.98 -16.55
CA PRO A 363 16.27 -7.11 -17.91
C PRO A 363 15.13 -7.37 -18.91
N ARG A 364 15.09 -6.60 -20.01
CA ARG A 364 14.01 -6.66 -21.00
C ARG A 364 13.80 -8.07 -21.56
N ILE A 365 14.88 -8.85 -21.70
CA ILE A 365 14.84 -10.24 -22.17
C ILE A 365 14.10 -11.13 -21.17
N LEU A 366 14.43 -11.07 -19.88
CA LEU A 366 13.73 -11.86 -18.86
C LEU A 366 12.25 -11.51 -18.83
N ARG A 367 11.92 -10.21 -18.86
CA ARG A 367 10.53 -9.75 -18.88
C ARG A 367 9.80 -10.22 -20.15
N ALA A 368 10.45 -10.20 -21.32
CA ALA A 368 9.87 -10.72 -22.56
C ALA A 368 9.60 -12.24 -22.47
N LEU A 369 10.48 -13.03 -21.86
CA LEU A 369 10.27 -14.46 -21.61
C LEU A 369 9.07 -14.71 -20.68
N VAL A 370 8.87 -13.86 -19.67
CA VAL A 370 7.65 -13.87 -18.85
C VAL A 370 6.41 -13.65 -19.74
N ILE A 371 6.39 -12.62 -20.59
CA ILE A 371 5.23 -12.38 -21.48
C ILE A 371 4.99 -13.55 -22.43
N MET A 372 6.04 -14.16 -22.98
CA MET A 372 5.93 -15.36 -23.82
C MET A 372 5.24 -16.50 -23.08
N GLY A 373 5.61 -16.76 -21.83
CA GLY A 373 4.98 -17.79 -21.03
C GLY A 373 3.51 -17.49 -20.70
N VAL A 374 3.14 -16.23 -20.49
CA VAL A 374 1.73 -15.83 -20.35
C VAL A 374 0.95 -16.09 -21.64
N ALA A 375 1.52 -15.74 -22.80
CA ALA A 375 0.93 -16.05 -24.09
C ALA A 375 0.74 -17.56 -24.27
N ALA A 376 1.74 -18.37 -23.90
CA ALA A 376 1.64 -19.83 -23.92
C ALA A 376 0.51 -20.35 -23.01
N ALA A 377 0.36 -19.81 -21.81
CA ALA A 377 -0.72 -20.15 -20.88
C ALA A 377 -2.11 -19.79 -21.46
N GLY A 378 -2.23 -18.62 -22.09
CA GLY A 378 -3.48 -18.20 -22.74
C GLY A 378 -3.88 -19.12 -23.90
N VAL A 379 -2.92 -19.45 -24.77
CA VAL A 379 -3.14 -20.39 -25.87
C VAL A 379 -3.43 -21.80 -25.35
N LEU A 380 -2.74 -22.25 -24.30
CA LEU A 380 -2.99 -23.54 -23.66
C LEU A 380 -4.42 -23.60 -23.14
N TYR A 381 -4.85 -22.61 -22.36
CA TYR A 381 -6.21 -22.53 -21.83
C TYR A 381 -7.25 -22.56 -22.96
N LEU A 382 -7.10 -21.72 -23.98
CA LEU A 382 -7.99 -21.70 -25.14
C LEU A 382 -8.06 -23.05 -25.84
N SER A 383 -6.92 -23.73 -26.02
CA SER A 383 -6.88 -25.06 -26.59
C SER A 383 -7.61 -26.10 -25.73
N LEU A 384 -7.69 -25.92 -24.41
CA LEU A 384 -8.34 -26.86 -23.49
C LEU A 384 -9.85 -26.63 -23.36
N VAL A 385 -10.36 -25.44 -23.72
CA VAL A 385 -11.80 -25.13 -23.72
C VAL A 385 -12.43 -25.17 -25.12
N VAL A 386 -11.63 -25.05 -26.19
CA VAL A 386 -12.07 -25.17 -27.59
C VAL A 386 -11.55 -26.50 -28.19
N PRO A 387 -12.35 -27.58 -28.22
CA PRO A 387 -11.88 -28.89 -28.70
C PRO A 387 -11.40 -28.90 -30.16
N ALA A 388 -12.01 -28.07 -31.01
CA ALA A 388 -11.62 -27.93 -32.41
C ALA A 388 -10.17 -27.41 -32.54
N LEU A 389 -9.79 -26.48 -31.66
CA LEU A 389 -8.43 -25.94 -31.59
C LEU A 389 -7.45 -26.96 -31.01
N ASN A 390 -7.84 -27.69 -29.94
CA ASN A 390 -6.99 -28.73 -29.31
C ASN A 390 -6.46 -29.77 -30.32
N ARG A 391 -7.28 -30.12 -31.32
CA ARG A 391 -6.94 -31.12 -32.35
C ARG A 391 -5.96 -30.58 -33.40
N ARG A 392 -5.94 -29.27 -33.65
CA ARG A 392 -5.15 -28.64 -34.72
C ARG A 392 -3.80 -28.14 -34.20
N ARG A 393 -2.86 -29.06 -33.94
CA ARG A 393 -1.54 -28.75 -33.35
C ARG A 393 -0.79 -27.61 -34.06
N ARG A 394 -0.76 -27.59 -35.40
CA ARG A 394 -0.12 -26.53 -36.19
C ARG A 394 -0.77 -25.16 -35.97
N ALA A 395 -2.09 -25.11 -35.88
CA ALA A 395 -2.82 -23.86 -35.63
C ALA A 395 -2.55 -23.33 -34.21
N VAL A 396 -2.47 -24.22 -33.22
CA VAL A 396 -2.09 -23.86 -31.84
C VAL A 396 -0.69 -23.25 -31.80
N LEU A 397 0.28 -23.86 -32.47
CA LEU A 397 1.65 -23.35 -32.52
C LEU A 397 1.76 -22.01 -33.27
N LEU A 398 1.05 -21.87 -34.39
CA LEU A 398 1.01 -20.61 -35.13
C LEU A 398 0.40 -19.49 -34.28
N PHE A 399 -0.71 -19.79 -33.59
CA PHE A 399 -1.36 -18.81 -32.72
C PHE A 399 -0.47 -18.42 -31.54
N PHE A 400 0.24 -19.39 -30.94
CA PHE A 400 1.25 -19.10 -29.92
C PHE A 400 2.38 -18.22 -30.46
N ALA A 401 2.95 -18.53 -31.63
CA ALA A 401 4.03 -17.73 -32.20
C ALA A 401 3.59 -16.27 -32.44
N ILE A 402 2.38 -16.06 -32.97
CA ILE A 402 1.81 -14.72 -33.19
C ILE A 402 1.58 -14.01 -31.85
N ALA A 403 0.93 -14.67 -30.87
CA ALA A 403 0.64 -14.08 -29.57
C ALA A 403 1.93 -13.73 -28.79
N ALA A 404 2.94 -14.61 -28.84
CA ALA A 404 4.25 -14.38 -28.23
C ALA A 404 4.95 -13.19 -28.90
N LEU A 405 4.97 -13.11 -30.23
CA LEU A 405 5.59 -11.99 -30.96
C LEU A 405 4.92 -10.65 -30.61
N ILE A 406 3.58 -10.60 -30.65
CA ILE A 406 2.81 -9.39 -30.30
C ILE A 406 3.05 -8.98 -28.84
N GLY A 407 3.16 -9.93 -27.93
CA GLY A 407 3.42 -9.65 -26.51
C GLY A 407 4.86 -9.23 -26.22
N MET A 408 5.85 -9.90 -26.81
CA MET A 408 7.27 -9.67 -26.51
C MET A 408 7.80 -8.38 -27.14
N MET A 409 7.43 -8.08 -28.39
CA MET A 409 8.02 -6.97 -29.15
C MET A 409 7.92 -5.61 -28.43
N PRO A 410 6.76 -5.19 -27.87
CA PRO A 410 6.68 -3.93 -27.15
C PRO A 410 7.61 -3.86 -25.93
N ILE A 411 7.85 -4.98 -25.24
CA ILE A 411 8.77 -5.04 -24.09
C ILE A 411 10.22 -4.85 -24.55
N LEU A 412 10.62 -5.54 -25.62
CA LEU A 412 11.97 -5.45 -26.17
C LEU A 412 12.28 -4.04 -26.68
N LEU A 413 11.28 -3.38 -27.28
CA LEU A 413 11.36 -1.98 -27.76
C LEU A 413 11.27 -0.93 -26.63
N GLY A 414 10.99 -1.32 -25.39
CA GLY A 414 10.87 -0.39 -24.25
C GLY A 414 9.50 0.32 -24.14
N ALA A 415 8.51 -0.04 -24.95
CA ALA A 415 7.16 0.54 -24.95
C ALA A 415 6.10 -0.40 -24.29
N GLY A 416 6.54 -1.25 -23.36
CA GLY A 416 5.75 -2.40 -22.90
C GLY A 416 4.84 -2.19 -21.69
N SER A 417 4.66 -0.97 -21.17
CA SER A 417 3.93 -0.75 -19.90
C SER A 417 2.51 -1.30 -19.89
N LYS A 418 1.74 -1.14 -20.97
CA LYS A 418 0.38 -1.71 -21.08
C LYS A 418 0.39 -3.24 -21.15
N ILE A 419 1.37 -3.81 -21.85
CA ILE A 419 1.53 -5.27 -21.98
C ILE A 419 1.88 -5.89 -20.63
N ARG A 420 2.69 -5.23 -19.80
CA ARG A 420 3.01 -5.68 -18.43
C ARG A 420 1.73 -5.86 -17.59
N ILE A 421 0.84 -4.86 -17.59
CA ILE A 421 -0.42 -4.92 -16.85
C ILE A 421 -1.34 -6.01 -17.40
N LEU A 422 -1.47 -6.11 -18.73
CA LEU A 422 -2.28 -7.15 -19.37
C LEU A 422 -1.76 -8.55 -19.04
N ALA A 423 -0.43 -8.74 -19.04
CA ALA A 423 0.19 -10.02 -18.71
C ALA A 423 0.07 -10.35 -17.22
N ALA A 424 0.17 -9.36 -16.33
CA ALA A 424 -0.11 -9.52 -14.90
C ALA A 424 -1.57 -9.96 -14.67
N LEU A 425 -2.53 -9.30 -15.33
CA LEU A 425 -3.94 -9.67 -15.27
C LEU A 425 -4.18 -11.07 -15.84
N ALA A 426 -3.61 -11.38 -17.01
CA ALA A 426 -3.73 -12.71 -17.61
C ALA A 426 -3.11 -13.78 -16.69
N SER A 427 -1.97 -13.51 -16.05
CA SER A 427 -1.31 -14.43 -15.11
C SER A 427 -2.16 -14.68 -13.87
N ALA A 428 -2.75 -13.62 -13.29
CA ALA A 428 -3.65 -13.72 -12.15
C ALA A 428 -4.84 -14.64 -12.39
N ASN A 429 -5.28 -14.77 -13.63
CA ASN A 429 -6.52 -15.46 -13.97
C ASN A 429 -6.29 -16.83 -14.62
N LEU A 430 -5.34 -16.92 -15.55
CA LEU A 430 -5.11 -18.12 -16.35
C LEU A 430 -4.46 -19.23 -15.54
N PHE A 431 -3.49 -18.94 -14.67
CA PHE A 431 -2.78 -20.00 -13.93
C PHE A 431 -3.65 -20.67 -12.87
N PRO A 432 -4.41 -19.94 -12.01
CA PRO A 432 -5.40 -20.59 -11.15
C PRO A 432 -6.43 -21.40 -11.93
N ALA A 433 -6.90 -20.87 -13.06
CA ALA A 433 -7.85 -21.60 -13.91
C ALA A 433 -7.23 -22.86 -14.52
N LEU A 434 -6.02 -22.79 -15.06
CA LEU A 434 -5.29 -23.94 -15.61
C LEU A 434 -4.97 -24.99 -14.55
N ALA A 435 -4.61 -24.57 -13.33
CA ALA A 435 -4.38 -25.46 -12.21
C ALA A 435 -5.65 -26.25 -11.84
N MET A 436 -6.78 -25.56 -11.71
CA MET A 436 -8.09 -26.19 -11.49
C MET A 436 -8.51 -27.07 -12.66
N VAL A 437 -8.22 -26.68 -13.90
CA VAL A 437 -8.48 -27.50 -15.09
C VAL A 437 -7.68 -28.81 -15.07
N GLY A 438 -6.39 -28.75 -14.70
CA GLY A 438 -5.55 -29.93 -14.51
C GLY A 438 -6.12 -30.86 -13.44
N LEU A 439 -6.60 -30.30 -12.32
CA LEU A 439 -7.29 -31.07 -11.28
C LEU A 439 -8.53 -31.78 -11.81
N LEU A 440 -9.39 -31.07 -12.55
CA LEU A 440 -10.60 -31.64 -13.13
C LEU A 440 -10.30 -32.77 -14.13
N ASP A 441 -9.27 -32.60 -14.97
CA ASP A 441 -8.83 -33.63 -15.92
C ASP A 441 -8.27 -34.87 -15.19
N LEU A 442 -7.56 -34.68 -14.07
CA LEU A 442 -7.09 -35.77 -13.23
C LEU A 442 -8.24 -36.54 -12.58
N LEU A 443 -9.22 -35.85 -12.01
CA LEU A 443 -10.42 -36.47 -11.41
C LEU A 443 -11.25 -37.23 -12.45
N ARG A 444 -11.26 -36.76 -13.70
CA ARG A 444 -11.92 -37.45 -14.82
C ARG A 444 -11.20 -38.73 -15.22
N GLY A 445 -9.86 -38.71 -15.25
CA GLY A 445 -9.03 -39.84 -15.66
C GLY A 445 -8.80 -40.88 -14.56
N ARG A 446 -8.84 -40.48 -13.29
CA ARG A 446 -8.61 -41.35 -12.12
C ARG A 446 -9.75 -41.17 -11.11
N ARG A 447 -10.75 -42.05 -11.18
CA ARG A 447 -11.87 -42.06 -10.22
C ARG A 447 -11.46 -42.78 -8.93
N PHE A 448 -11.87 -42.22 -7.79
CA PHE A 448 -11.77 -42.92 -6.52
C PHE A 448 -12.57 -44.23 -6.54
N GLN A 449 -12.06 -45.24 -5.82
CA GLN A 449 -12.84 -46.45 -5.54
C GLN A 449 -14.10 -46.05 -4.75
N LYS A 450 -15.25 -46.69 -5.04
CA LYS A 450 -16.57 -46.31 -4.52
C LYS A 450 -16.62 -46.24 -2.99
N ASP A 451 -15.85 -47.10 -2.33
CA ASP A 451 -15.79 -47.23 -0.86
C ASP A 451 -14.43 -46.83 -0.28
N ALA A 452 -13.72 -45.91 -0.96
CA ALA A 452 -12.44 -45.41 -0.47
C ALA A 452 -12.60 -44.85 0.96
N PRO A 453 -11.73 -45.26 1.91
CA PRO A 453 -11.81 -44.76 3.27
C PRO A 453 -11.55 -43.25 3.31
N VAL A 454 -12.25 -42.56 4.21
CA VAL A 454 -12.25 -41.09 4.29
C VAL A 454 -10.83 -40.52 4.43
N TRP A 455 -9.97 -41.17 5.22
CA TRP A 455 -8.59 -40.72 5.38
C TRP A 455 -7.79 -40.73 4.06
N ARG A 456 -8.01 -41.70 3.17
CA ARG A 456 -7.36 -41.73 1.84
C ARG A 456 -7.85 -40.57 0.96
N ILE A 457 -9.13 -40.22 1.07
CA ILE A 457 -9.71 -39.07 0.35
C ILE A 457 -9.11 -37.77 0.89
N ILE A 458 -8.95 -37.64 2.20
CA ILE A 458 -8.32 -36.46 2.82
C ILE A 458 -6.86 -36.34 2.39
N VAL A 459 -6.06 -37.41 2.50
CA VAL A 459 -4.65 -37.39 2.09
C VAL A 459 -4.50 -37.06 0.61
N ALA A 460 -5.29 -37.71 -0.26
CA ALA A 460 -5.30 -37.38 -1.68
C ALA A 460 -5.73 -35.92 -1.92
N GLY A 461 -6.76 -35.44 -1.21
CA GLY A 461 -7.22 -34.07 -1.29
C GLY A 461 -6.16 -33.05 -0.88
N LEU A 462 -5.40 -33.32 0.19
CA LEU A 462 -4.30 -32.47 0.65
C LEU A 462 -3.17 -32.43 -0.38
N ILE A 463 -2.76 -33.58 -0.94
CA ILE A 463 -1.75 -33.64 -2.01
C ILE A 463 -2.21 -32.85 -3.24
N LEU A 464 -3.47 -33.04 -3.65
CA LEU A 464 -4.05 -32.33 -4.79
C LEU A 464 -4.17 -30.84 -4.54
N LEU A 465 -4.51 -30.43 -3.31
CA LEU A 465 -4.53 -29.03 -2.91
C LEU A 465 -3.11 -28.44 -3.02
N SER A 466 -2.10 -29.10 -2.47
CA SER A 466 -0.70 -28.64 -2.55
C SER A 466 -0.23 -28.50 -4.00
N ILE A 467 -0.50 -29.50 -4.86
CA ILE A 467 -0.12 -29.44 -6.29
C ILE A 467 -0.87 -28.32 -7.00
N THR A 468 -2.18 -28.19 -6.78
CA THR A 468 -3.00 -27.16 -7.45
C THR A 468 -2.55 -25.77 -7.02
N SER A 469 -2.29 -25.58 -5.72
CA SER A 469 -1.75 -24.32 -5.20
C SER A 469 -0.36 -24.03 -5.76
N ALA A 470 0.55 -25.01 -5.83
CA ALA A 470 1.87 -24.80 -6.43
C ALA A 470 1.77 -24.38 -7.92
N LEU A 471 0.84 -24.97 -8.68
CA LEU A 471 0.58 -24.57 -10.07
C LEU A 471 -0.04 -23.17 -10.17
N SER A 472 -0.94 -22.80 -9.26
CA SER A 472 -1.48 -21.43 -9.18
C SER A 472 -0.38 -20.41 -8.86
N MET A 473 0.56 -20.74 -7.96
CA MET A 473 1.70 -19.88 -7.59
C MET A 473 2.66 -19.58 -8.75
N ILE A 474 2.67 -20.39 -9.81
CA ILE A 474 3.35 -20.01 -11.06
C ILE A 474 2.78 -18.68 -11.57
N GLY A 475 1.46 -18.51 -11.56
CA GLY A 475 0.81 -17.24 -11.89
C GLY A 475 1.23 -16.07 -11.02
N ALA A 476 1.47 -16.32 -9.73
CA ALA A 476 1.98 -15.32 -8.79
C ALA A 476 3.39 -14.87 -9.15
N SER A 477 4.28 -15.82 -9.47
CA SER A 477 5.63 -15.51 -9.93
C SER A 477 5.60 -14.70 -11.22
N TYR A 478 4.78 -15.09 -12.20
CA TYR A 478 4.63 -14.36 -13.46
C TYR A 478 4.07 -12.95 -13.28
N LEU A 479 3.04 -12.80 -12.43
CA LEU A 479 2.45 -11.51 -12.11
C LEU A 479 3.50 -10.59 -11.50
N SER A 480 4.18 -11.07 -10.47
CA SER A 480 5.25 -10.33 -9.80
C SER A 480 6.35 -9.96 -10.80
N GLY A 481 6.82 -10.91 -11.62
CA GLY A 481 7.88 -10.68 -12.60
C GLY A 481 7.50 -9.70 -13.71
N ALA A 482 6.22 -9.64 -14.11
CA ALA A 482 5.73 -8.67 -15.09
C ALA A 482 5.71 -7.23 -14.54
N LEU A 483 5.42 -7.08 -13.25
CA LEU A 483 5.27 -5.77 -12.61
C LEU A 483 6.51 -5.28 -11.86
N ALA A 484 7.45 -6.16 -11.49
CA ALA A 484 8.61 -5.84 -10.66
C ALA A 484 9.41 -4.67 -11.24
N ASP A 485 9.43 -3.56 -10.51
CA ASP A 485 9.95 -2.25 -10.90
C ASP A 485 9.77 -1.28 -9.71
N THR A 486 10.75 -0.41 -9.47
CA THR A 486 10.75 0.51 -8.32
C THR A 486 9.49 1.38 -8.26
N ARG A 487 8.91 1.77 -9.41
CA ARG A 487 7.67 2.55 -9.46
C ARG A 487 6.46 1.83 -8.85
N TYR A 488 6.41 0.51 -8.99
CA TYR A 488 5.35 -0.31 -8.39
C TYR A 488 5.62 -0.60 -6.91
N PHE A 489 6.89 -0.70 -6.49
CA PHE A 489 7.24 -0.86 -5.07
C PHE A 489 6.91 0.40 -4.26
N LEU A 490 7.13 1.59 -4.85
CA LEU A 490 6.79 2.89 -4.28
C LEU A 490 5.32 3.31 -4.49
N GLU A 491 4.51 2.49 -5.16
CA GLU A 491 3.10 2.75 -5.50
C GLU A 491 2.81 4.00 -6.35
N PHE A 492 3.81 4.50 -7.11
CA PHE A 492 3.54 5.42 -8.22
C PHE A 492 2.63 4.75 -9.26
N ASP A 493 2.89 3.47 -9.54
CA ASP A 493 2.02 2.62 -10.32
C ASP A 493 1.40 1.52 -9.46
N ILE A 494 0.15 1.20 -9.73
CA ILE A 494 -0.58 0.11 -9.07
C ILE A 494 -1.16 -0.85 -10.09
N PHE A 495 -1.37 -2.10 -9.68
CA PHE A 495 -2.07 -3.07 -10.50
C PHE A 495 -3.56 -2.71 -10.62
N ARG A 496 -3.94 -2.21 -11.81
CA ARG A 496 -5.33 -1.90 -12.16
C ARG A 496 -5.99 -3.15 -12.74
N GLY A 497 -6.80 -3.82 -11.93
CA GLY A 497 -7.46 -5.07 -12.35
C GLY A 497 -7.89 -6.00 -11.21
N ILE A 498 -7.58 -5.66 -9.96
CA ILE A 498 -7.87 -6.47 -8.77
C ILE A 498 -9.34 -6.96 -8.73
N LYS A 499 -10.31 -6.13 -9.07
CA LYS A 499 -11.72 -6.56 -9.06
C LYS A 499 -12.01 -7.67 -10.08
N LEU A 500 -11.36 -7.65 -11.24
CA LEU A 500 -11.53 -8.69 -12.25
C LEU A 500 -10.93 -10.02 -11.80
N THR A 501 -9.84 -10.00 -11.02
CA THR A 501 -9.17 -11.22 -10.55
C THR A 501 -10.00 -12.02 -9.54
N PHE A 502 -11.08 -11.45 -8.98
CA PHE A 502 -12.03 -12.18 -8.13
C PHE A 502 -13.01 -13.04 -8.92
N VAL A 503 -13.43 -12.57 -10.09
CA VAL A 503 -14.56 -13.15 -10.83
C VAL A 503 -14.07 -13.93 -12.04
N LEU A 504 -13.07 -13.41 -12.74
CA LEU A 504 -12.61 -14.00 -14.00
C LEU A 504 -12.03 -15.42 -13.84
N PRO A 505 -11.24 -15.79 -12.82
CA PRO A 505 -10.76 -17.18 -12.68
C PRO A 505 -11.93 -18.15 -12.49
N MET A 506 -12.96 -17.74 -11.74
CA MET A 506 -14.17 -18.52 -11.52
C MET A 506 -14.96 -18.72 -12.82
N ILE A 507 -15.08 -17.68 -13.66
CA ILE A 507 -15.70 -17.79 -14.98
C ILE A 507 -14.90 -18.76 -15.87
N LEU A 508 -13.57 -18.64 -15.89
CA LEU A 508 -12.72 -19.52 -16.68
C LEU A 508 -12.85 -20.98 -16.23
N VAL A 509 -12.82 -21.24 -14.93
CA VAL A 509 -13.03 -22.59 -14.38
C VAL A 509 -14.44 -23.09 -14.67
N ALA A 510 -15.47 -22.25 -14.59
CA ALA A 510 -16.84 -22.63 -14.89
C ALA A 510 -17.00 -23.10 -16.35
N VAL A 511 -16.48 -22.31 -17.31
CA VAL A 511 -16.45 -22.66 -18.73
C VAL A 511 -15.71 -23.98 -18.94
N ALA A 512 -14.55 -24.14 -18.31
CA ALA A 512 -13.76 -25.36 -18.47
C ALA A 512 -14.42 -26.59 -17.85
N PHE A 513 -15.13 -26.44 -16.73
CA PHE A 513 -15.91 -27.48 -16.07
C PHE A 513 -17.08 -27.92 -16.95
N MET A 514 -17.90 -26.98 -17.44
CA MET A 514 -19.01 -27.24 -18.35
C MET A 514 -18.54 -27.91 -19.65
N GLN A 515 -17.31 -27.67 -20.09
CA GLN A 515 -16.79 -28.36 -21.26
C GLN A 515 -16.40 -29.83 -20.99
N ARG A 516 -16.18 -30.20 -19.73
CA ARG A 516 -15.69 -31.52 -19.29
C ARG A 516 -16.80 -32.42 -18.77
N PHE A 517 -17.73 -31.85 -18.02
CA PHE A 517 -18.76 -32.57 -17.27
C PHE A 517 -20.15 -31.99 -17.55
N ASP A 518 -21.13 -32.87 -17.57
CA ASP A 518 -22.54 -32.47 -17.53
C ASP A 518 -22.98 -32.12 -16.10
N ILE A 519 -23.46 -30.88 -15.90
CA ILE A 519 -23.91 -30.38 -14.60
C ILE A 519 -25.21 -31.06 -14.14
N PHE A 520 -26.06 -31.50 -15.07
CA PHE A 520 -27.43 -31.95 -14.80
C PHE A 520 -27.56 -33.47 -14.60
N ASP A 521 -26.74 -34.27 -15.29
CA ASP A 521 -26.87 -35.74 -15.29
C ASP A 521 -26.48 -36.42 -13.97
N GLY A 522 -25.83 -35.70 -13.04
CA GLY A 522 -25.45 -36.24 -11.73
C GLY A 522 -24.44 -37.39 -11.73
N ARG A 523 -23.87 -37.76 -12.89
CA ARG A 523 -22.98 -38.93 -13.08
C ARG A 523 -21.58 -38.63 -13.63
N PHE A 524 -21.18 -37.36 -13.69
CA PHE A 524 -19.91 -36.93 -14.32
C PHE A 524 -19.78 -37.45 -15.78
N ASP A 525 -20.88 -37.47 -16.51
CA ASP A 525 -20.88 -37.88 -17.91
C ASP A 525 -20.28 -36.78 -18.80
N ALA A 526 -19.88 -37.18 -20.01
CA ALA A 526 -19.15 -36.31 -20.91
C ALA A 526 -20.10 -35.29 -21.56
N SER A 527 -19.87 -34.00 -21.28
CA SER A 527 -20.73 -32.91 -21.76
C SER A 527 -20.87 -32.83 -23.29
N ALA A 528 -22.08 -32.49 -23.75
CA ALA A 528 -22.38 -32.04 -25.12
C ALA A 528 -21.65 -30.72 -25.48
N GLY A 529 -21.27 -29.90 -24.49
CA GLY A 529 -20.52 -28.65 -24.64
C GLY A 529 -21.14 -27.49 -23.84
N VAL A 530 -20.38 -26.39 -23.68
CA VAL A 530 -20.81 -25.22 -22.89
C VAL A 530 -22.15 -24.64 -23.38
N MET A 531 -22.30 -24.40 -24.68
CA MET A 531 -23.51 -23.76 -25.23
C MET A 531 -24.78 -24.60 -25.03
N GLY A 532 -24.65 -25.93 -25.09
CA GLY A 532 -25.77 -26.85 -24.83
C GLY A 532 -26.25 -26.75 -23.39
N GLN A 533 -25.33 -26.77 -22.44
CA GLN A 533 -25.66 -26.65 -21.01
C GLN A 533 -26.16 -25.26 -20.64
N VAL A 534 -25.65 -24.18 -21.25
CA VAL A 534 -26.21 -22.82 -21.02
C VAL A 534 -27.66 -22.76 -21.46
N ARG A 535 -27.99 -23.34 -22.62
CA ARG A 535 -29.37 -23.41 -23.09
C ARG A 535 -30.26 -24.20 -22.13
N GLU A 536 -29.78 -25.32 -21.63
CA GLU A 536 -30.49 -26.13 -20.63
C GLU A 536 -30.68 -25.40 -19.29
N ILE A 537 -29.69 -24.62 -18.83
CA ILE A 537 -29.82 -23.73 -17.66
C ILE A 537 -30.94 -22.70 -17.90
N LEU A 538 -30.98 -22.09 -19.08
CA LEU A 538 -31.99 -21.08 -19.43
C LEU A 538 -33.39 -21.68 -19.59
N ASP A 539 -33.48 -22.93 -20.03
CA ASP A 539 -34.75 -23.66 -20.20
C ASP A 539 -35.24 -24.30 -18.87
N THR A 540 -34.43 -24.28 -17.81
CA THR A 540 -34.79 -24.87 -16.51
C THR A 540 -35.82 -23.99 -15.77
N PRO A 541 -36.96 -24.54 -15.30
CA PRO A 541 -37.95 -23.76 -14.57
C PRO A 541 -37.41 -23.27 -13.22
N VAL A 542 -37.39 -21.95 -13.04
CA VAL A 542 -36.89 -21.30 -11.83
C VAL A 542 -37.93 -21.38 -10.72
N ARG A 543 -37.65 -22.14 -9.66
CA ARG A 543 -38.45 -22.13 -8.42
C ARG A 543 -38.12 -20.87 -7.60
N VAL A 544 -39.08 -20.34 -6.86
CA VAL A 544 -38.87 -19.18 -5.96
C VAL A 544 -37.69 -19.43 -5.00
N GLY A 545 -37.59 -20.63 -4.43
CA GLY A 545 -36.46 -21.01 -3.56
C GLY A 545 -35.10 -20.98 -4.26
N SER A 546 -35.01 -21.39 -5.53
CA SER A 546 -33.77 -21.28 -6.32
C SER A 546 -33.44 -19.83 -6.68
N LEU A 547 -34.45 -18.99 -6.94
CA LEU A 547 -34.25 -17.56 -7.19
C LEU A 547 -33.73 -16.85 -5.93
N LEU A 548 -34.33 -17.10 -4.77
CA LEU A 548 -33.87 -16.56 -3.48
C LEU A 548 -32.45 -17.03 -3.17
N GLY A 549 -32.15 -18.32 -3.38
CA GLY A 549 -30.79 -18.85 -3.21
C GLY A 549 -29.77 -18.18 -4.14
N ALA A 550 -30.12 -17.97 -5.41
CA ALA A 550 -29.27 -17.27 -6.38
C ALA A 550 -29.03 -15.80 -5.99
N LEU A 551 -30.06 -15.10 -5.50
CA LEU A 551 -29.94 -13.73 -5.00
C LEU A 551 -29.02 -13.65 -3.77
N VAL A 552 -29.12 -14.60 -2.84
CA VAL A 552 -28.22 -14.67 -1.67
C VAL A 552 -26.78 -14.92 -2.11
N LEU A 553 -26.54 -15.85 -3.04
CA LEU A 553 -25.21 -16.13 -3.57
C LEU A 553 -24.62 -14.92 -4.33
N LEU A 554 -25.44 -14.24 -5.13
CA LEU A 554 -25.05 -13.01 -5.83
C LEU A 554 -24.71 -11.90 -4.81
N GLY A 555 -25.55 -11.73 -3.79
CA GLY A 555 -25.30 -10.79 -2.69
C GLY A 555 -23.99 -11.09 -1.97
N ALA A 556 -23.71 -12.35 -1.64
CA ALA A 556 -22.46 -12.78 -1.03
C ALA A 556 -21.24 -12.50 -1.94
N LEU A 557 -21.36 -12.75 -3.24
CA LEU A 557 -20.31 -12.44 -4.21
C LEU A 557 -20.06 -10.93 -4.32
N VAL A 558 -21.13 -10.12 -4.35
CA VAL A 558 -21.04 -8.65 -4.36
C VAL A 558 -20.36 -8.14 -3.10
N VAL A 559 -20.76 -8.63 -1.92
CA VAL A 559 -20.11 -8.29 -0.65
C VAL A 559 -18.63 -8.68 -0.68
N LEU A 560 -18.29 -9.85 -1.21
CA LEU A 560 -16.90 -10.31 -1.32
C LEU A 560 -16.07 -9.39 -2.23
N VAL A 561 -16.60 -8.95 -3.37
CA VAL A 561 -15.94 -8.01 -4.30
C VAL A 561 -15.89 -6.58 -3.74
N LEU A 562 -16.88 -6.16 -2.96
CA LEU A 562 -16.87 -4.84 -2.32
C LEU A 562 -15.90 -4.79 -1.14
N ARG A 563 -15.80 -5.86 -0.34
CA ARG A 563 -14.87 -5.96 0.79
C ARG A 563 -13.42 -6.20 0.37
N SER A 564 -13.16 -6.51 -0.89
CA SER A 564 -11.78 -6.64 -1.39
C SER A 564 -11.12 -5.33 -1.80
N GLY A 565 -11.88 -4.23 -1.86
CA GLY A 565 -11.36 -2.88 -2.10
C GLY A 565 -11.08 -2.11 -0.82
N HIS A 566 -10.11 -1.21 -0.87
CA HIS A 566 -9.66 -0.35 0.25
C HIS A 566 -10.63 0.81 0.59
N THR A 567 -11.76 0.92 -0.12
CA THR A 567 -12.61 2.12 -0.13
C THR A 567 -14.07 1.87 0.24
N SER A 568 -14.46 0.64 0.60
CA SER A 568 -15.89 0.31 0.73
C SER A 568 -16.53 0.76 2.05
N GLY A 569 -15.77 1.34 2.99
CA GLY A 569 -16.31 1.92 4.23
C GLY A 569 -17.13 0.95 5.08
N MET A 570 -17.06 -0.36 4.80
CA MET A 570 -17.89 -1.36 5.44
C MET A 570 -17.26 -1.71 6.80
N PRO A 571 -17.97 -1.50 7.92
CA PRO A 571 -17.42 -1.74 9.25
C PRO A 571 -16.98 -3.20 9.41
N VAL A 572 -15.80 -3.40 9.98
CA VAL A 572 -15.25 -4.72 10.27
C VAL A 572 -15.76 -5.18 11.65
N PRO A 573 -16.40 -6.35 11.76
CA PRO A 573 -16.86 -6.86 13.05
C PRO A 573 -15.70 -6.97 14.06
N GLY A 574 -15.92 -6.61 15.32
CA GLY A 574 -14.88 -6.67 16.37
C GLY A 574 -14.27 -8.06 16.58
N VAL A 575 -15.05 -9.13 16.33
CA VAL A 575 -14.56 -10.51 16.35
C VAL A 575 -13.54 -10.77 15.23
N GLU A 576 -13.77 -10.20 14.05
CA GLU A 576 -12.83 -10.30 12.92
C GLU A 576 -11.52 -9.58 13.25
N LEU A 577 -11.57 -8.42 13.91
CA LEU A 577 -10.38 -7.70 14.38
C LEU A 577 -9.57 -8.50 15.40
N LYS A 578 -10.24 -9.16 16.36
CA LYS A 578 -9.57 -10.03 17.34
C LYS A 578 -8.95 -11.27 16.70
N LEU A 579 -9.65 -11.92 15.76
CA LEU A 579 -9.10 -13.05 15.01
C LEU A 579 -7.88 -12.63 14.19
N ARG A 580 -7.91 -11.44 13.59
CA ARG A 580 -6.80 -10.88 12.84
C ARG A 580 -5.55 -10.69 13.71
N ALA A 581 -5.69 -10.04 14.87
CA ALA A 581 -4.59 -9.85 15.81
C ALA A 581 -4.04 -11.20 16.32
N PHE A 582 -4.92 -12.16 16.62
CA PHE A 582 -4.47 -13.51 17.02
C PHE A 582 -3.66 -14.22 15.91
N LEU A 583 -4.07 -14.08 14.65
CA LEU A 583 -3.35 -14.67 13.52
C LEU A 583 -2.03 -13.95 13.24
N GLU A 584 -1.94 -12.64 13.46
CA GLU A 584 -0.70 -11.85 13.34
C GLU A 584 0.32 -12.27 14.41
N GLN A 585 -0.13 -12.60 15.63
CA GLN A 585 0.76 -13.15 16.67
C GLN A 585 1.22 -14.59 16.38
N LEU A 586 0.38 -15.40 15.74
CA LEU A 586 0.68 -16.81 15.47
C LEU A 586 1.53 -17.02 14.20
N PHE A 587 1.39 -16.14 13.21
CA PHE A 587 2.04 -16.27 11.90
C PHE A 587 2.86 -15.04 11.56
N TYR A 588 4.07 -15.26 11.04
CA TYR A 588 4.91 -14.19 10.46
C TYR A 588 4.14 -13.33 9.43
N ALA A 589 3.27 -13.94 8.63
CA ALA A 589 2.41 -13.19 7.72
C ALA A 589 0.99 -13.79 7.70
N ARG A 590 0.01 -12.99 8.07
CA ARG A 590 -1.40 -13.43 8.21
C ARG A 590 -1.97 -13.98 6.89
N PRO A 591 -2.46 -15.23 6.86
CA PRO A 591 -3.19 -15.76 5.71
C PRO A 591 -4.52 -15.03 5.46
N ARG A 592 -4.93 -14.89 4.20
CA ARG A 592 -6.21 -14.24 3.87
C ARG A 592 -7.39 -15.13 4.30
N THR A 593 -8.34 -14.55 5.03
CA THR A 593 -9.53 -15.25 5.56
C THR A 593 -10.31 -16.03 4.51
N LYS A 594 -10.46 -15.48 3.29
CA LYS A 594 -11.13 -16.14 2.16
C LYS A 594 -10.44 -17.43 1.69
N GLU A 595 -9.13 -17.55 1.90
CA GLU A 595 -8.36 -18.73 1.49
C GLU A 595 -8.59 -19.88 2.46
N PHE A 596 -8.34 -19.65 3.76
CA PHE A 596 -8.33 -20.73 4.75
C PHE A 596 -9.71 -21.05 5.35
N LEU A 597 -10.67 -20.11 5.41
CA LEU A 597 -12.01 -20.40 5.92
C LEU A 597 -13.00 -20.86 4.84
N ILE A 598 -12.78 -20.49 3.58
CA ILE A 598 -13.78 -20.67 2.51
C ILE A 598 -13.23 -21.54 1.39
N GLY A 599 -12.26 -21.04 0.61
CA GLY A 599 -11.89 -21.68 -0.64
C GLY A 599 -11.14 -23.01 -0.47
N HIS A 600 -10.08 -23.08 0.33
CA HIS A 600 -9.34 -24.34 0.55
C HIS A 600 -10.20 -25.42 1.27
N PRO A 601 -11.04 -25.07 2.25
CA PRO A 601 -12.05 -26.00 2.76
C PRO A 601 -13.01 -26.51 1.69
N ALA A 602 -13.54 -25.63 0.84
CA ALA A 602 -14.41 -26.02 -0.27
C ALA A 602 -13.69 -26.91 -1.29
N PHE A 603 -12.38 -26.72 -1.49
CA PHE A 603 -11.55 -27.59 -2.32
C PHE A 603 -11.58 -29.04 -1.81
N LEU A 604 -11.28 -29.26 -0.53
CA LEU A 604 -11.28 -30.60 0.06
C LEU A 604 -12.69 -31.22 0.09
N LEU A 605 -13.71 -30.43 0.39
CA LEU A 605 -15.10 -30.87 0.28
C LEU A 605 -15.47 -31.22 -1.17
N GLY A 606 -14.95 -30.50 -2.17
CA GLY A 606 -15.14 -30.80 -3.59
C GLY A 606 -14.55 -32.15 -3.98
N ILE A 607 -13.33 -32.45 -3.52
CA ILE A 607 -12.70 -33.77 -3.71
C ILE A 607 -13.52 -34.87 -3.02
N TYR A 608 -13.97 -34.63 -1.80
CA TYR A 608 -14.82 -35.57 -1.06
C TYR A 608 -16.16 -35.81 -1.77
N ALA A 609 -16.84 -34.75 -2.21
CA ALA A 609 -18.09 -34.82 -2.94
C ALA A 609 -17.94 -35.58 -4.27
N ALA A 610 -16.86 -35.33 -5.01
CA ALA A 610 -16.54 -36.07 -6.23
C ALA A 610 -16.27 -37.56 -5.94
N ALA A 611 -15.50 -37.88 -4.89
CA ALA A 611 -15.20 -39.25 -4.49
C ALA A 611 -16.48 -40.01 -4.06
N ARG A 612 -17.39 -39.33 -3.36
CA ARG A 612 -18.70 -39.85 -2.93
C ARG A 612 -19.79 -39.79 -4.01
N ARG A 613 -19.45 -39.35 -5.23
CA ARG A 613 -20.38 -39.24 -6.37
C ARG A 613 -21.64 -38.42 -6.03
N TRP A 614 -21.45 -37.30 -5.33
CA TRP A 614 -22.52 -36.33 -5.16
C TRP A 614 -22.94 -35.74 -6.50
N LYS A 615 -24.13 -35.11 -6.56
CA LYS A 615 -24.65 -34.48 -7.78
C LYS A 615 -23.62 -33.52 -8.36
N THR A 616 -23.41 -33.57 -9.68
CA THR A 616 -22.38 -32.76 -10.36
C THR A 616 -22.53 -31.27 -10.09
N MET A 617 -23.75 -30.74 -9.99
CA MET A 617 -24.01 -29.35 -9.63
C MET A 617 -23.45 -28.93 -8.26
N VAL A 618 -23.43 -29.83 -7.27
CA VAL A 618 -22.83 -29.54 -5.96
C VAL A 618 -21.31 -29.48 -6.07
N VAL A 619 -20.72 -30.42 -6.82
CA VAL A 619 -19.27 -30.41 -7.07
C VAL A 619 -18.87 -29.16 -7.86
N PHE A 620 -19.68 -28.76 -8.84
CA PHE A 620 -19.50 -27.52 -9.60
C PHE A 620 -19.43 -26.30 -8.67
N GLY A 621 -20.43 -26.13 -7.78
CA GLY A 621 -20.43 -25.06 -6.80
C GLY A 621 -19.19 -25.05 -5.90
N LEU A 622 -18.79 -26.21 -5.37
CA LEU A 622 -17.58 -26.35 -4.54
C LEU A 622 -16.30 -26.01 -5.30
N VAL A 623 -16.21 -26.39 -6.58
CA VAL A 623 -15.08 -26.04 -7.46
C VAL A 623 -15.00 -24.54 -7.69
N LEU A 624 -16.13 -23.86 -7.89
CA LEU A 624 -16.15 -22.39 -8.03
C LEU A 624 -15.69 -21.69 -6.75
N VAL A 625 -16.19 -22.14 -5.59
CA VAL A 625 -15.76 -21.60 -4.29
C VAL A 625 -14.27 -21.89 -4.03
N ALA A 626 -13.80 -23.09 -4.38
CA ALA A 626 -12.39 -23.45 -4.27
C ALA A 626 -11.47 -22.58 -5.13
N THR A 627 -11.96 -22.16 -6.30
CA THR A 627 -11.23 -21.28 -7.22
C THR A 627 -10.98 -19.89 -6.61
N ILE A 628 -11.82 -19.43 -5.67
CA ILE A 628 -11.63 -18.15 -4.98
C ILE A 628 -10.30 -18.14 -4.20
N ALA A 629 -9.97 -19.24 -3.50
CA ALA A 629 -8.71 -19.31 -2.77
C ALA A 629 -7.50 -19.36 -3.71
N GLN A 630 -7.59 -20.12 -4.80
CA GLN A 630 -6.52 -20.23 -5.80
C GLN A 630 -6.24 -18.88 -6.48
N GLY A 631 -7.30 -18.12 -6.83
CA GLY A 631 -7.17 -16.76 -7.36
C GLY A 631 -6.62 -15.76 -6.33
N SER A 632 -7.10 -15.82 -5.08
CA SER A 632 -6.67 -14.95 -3.98
C SER A 632 -5.17 -15.07 -3.67
N MET A 633 -4.65 -16.29 -3.73
CA MET A 633 -3.24 -16.56 -3.46
C MET A 633 -2.34 -15.87 -4.51
N VAL A 634 -2.77 -15.86 -5.77
CA VAL A 634 -2.06 -15.15 -6.85
C VAL A 634 -2.24 -13.64 -6.76
N GLU A 635 -3.45 -13.19 -6.44
CA GLU A 635 -3.78 -11.77 -6.23
C GLU A 635 -2.91 -11.12 -5.14
N THR A 636 -2.52 -11.86 -4.10
CA THR A 636 -1.67 -11.35 -3.02
C THR A 636 -0.38 -10.72 -3.54
N PHE A 637 0.18 -11.23 -4.64
CA PHE A 637 1.39 -10.73 -5.27
C PHE A 637 1.18 -9.47 -6.13
N ALA A 638 -0.08 -9.06 -6.36
CA ALA A 638 -0.40 -7.84 -7.10
C ALA A 638 -0.20 -6.56 -6.28
N HIS A 639 -0.09 -6.69 -4.96
CA HIS A 639 0.31 -5.59 -4.07
C HIS A 639 1.83 -5.48 -4.04
N MET A 640 2.39 -4.78 -5.04
CA MET A 640 3.84 -4.70 -5.25
C MET A 640 4.59 -3.98 -4.13
N ARG A 641 3.90 -3.20 -3.28
CA ARG A 641 4.45 -2.64 -2.05
C ARG A 641 4.77 -3.68 -0.97
N THR A 642 4.16 -4.87 -0.99
CA THR A 642 4.41 -5.92 0.00
C THR A 642 5.58 -6.76 -0.48
N PRO A 643 6.59 -7.01 0.36
CA PRO A 643 7.72 -7.88 0.02
C PRO A 643 7.28 -9.23 -0.55
N ILE A 644 8.07 -9.74 -1.51
CA ILE A 644 7.75 -10.99 -2.22
C ILE A 644 7.74 -12.19 -1.26
N GLU A 645 8.65 -12.22 -0.29
CA GLU A 645 8.73 -13.27 0.73
C GLU A 645 7.47 -13.30 1.60
N MET A 646 7.04 -12.13 2.08
CA MET A 646 5.84 -12.04 2.90
C MET A 646 4.61 -12.54 2.14
N SER A 647 4.47 -12.16 0.86
CA SER A 647 3.39 -12.67 -0.01
C SER A 647 3.43 -14.20 -0.17
N LEU A 648 4.62 -14.79 -0.25
CA LEU A 648 4.81 -16.24 -0.33
C LEU A 648 4.40 -16.94 0.96
N VAL A 649 4.85 -16.44 2.12
CA VAL A 649 4.51 -17.01 3.43
C VAL A 649 3.00 -16.97 3.68
N ARG A 650 2.32 -15.86 3.33
CA ARG A 650 0.85 -15.77 3.42
C ARG A 650 0.15 -16.86 2.62
N GLY A 651 0.58 -17.08 1.38
CA GLY A 651 0.00 -18.11 0.51
C GLY A 651 0.19 -19.51 1.06
N ILE A 652 1.40 -19.84 1.54
CA ILE A 652 1.70 -21.13 2.18
C ILE A 652 0.84 -21.32 3.44
N GLY A 653 0.78 -20.30 4.31
CA GLY A 653 -0.05 -20.33 5.51
C GLY A 653 -1.54 -20.53 5.20
N GLY A 654 -2.04 -19.90 4.13
CA GLY A 654 -3.41 -20.07 3.65
C GLY A 654 -3.73 -21.50 3.21
N VAL A 655 -2.79 -22.16 2.53
CA VAL A 655 -2.92 -23.57 2.11
C VAL A 655 -2.87 -24.52 3.30
N LEU A 656 -1.92 -24.33 4.22
CA LEU A 656 -1.77 -25.21 5.39
C LEU A 656 -2.98 -25.12 6.34
N LEU A 657 -3.35 -23.91 6.75
CA LEU A 657 -4.47 -23.69 7.64
C LEU A 657 -5.80 -24.09 6.98
N GLY A 658 -5.97 -23.74 5.69
CA GLY A 658 -7.16 -24.09 4.93
C GLY A 658 -7.29 -25.60 4.67
N GLY A 659 -6.16 -26.28 4.47
CA GLY A 659 -6.10 -27.74 4.38
C GLY A 659 -6.49 -28.41 5.69
N ALA A 660 -5.99 -27.92 6.83
CA ALA A 660 -6.33 -28.44 8.15
C ALA A 660 -7.84 -28.28 8.46
N ILE A 661 -8.38 -27.09 8.24
CA ILE A 661 -9.81 -26.81 8.44
C ILE A 661 -10.68 -27.63 7.47
N GLY A 662 -10.29 -27.70 6.19
CA GLY A 662 -11.01 -28.51 5.22
C GLY A 662 -10.98 -30.01 5.53
N ALA A 663 -9.87 -30.54 6.04
CA ALA A 663 -9.80 -31.93 6.47
C ALA A 663 -10.74 -32.21 7.64
N MET A 664 -10.79 -31.29 8.62
CA MET A 664 -11.75 -31.36 9.73
C MET A 664 -13.20 -31.33 9.25
N LEU A 665 -13.53 -30.43 8.31
CA LEU A 665 -14.88 -30.35 7.73
C LEU A 665 -15.25 -31.62 6.96
N VAL A 666 -14.33 -32.22 6.21
CA VAL A 666 -14.56 -33.51 5.55
C VAL A 666 -14.85 -34.61 6.58
N LEU A 667 -14.13 -34.65 7.71
CA LEU A 667 -14.39 -35.61 8.79
C LEU A 667 -15.78 -35.40 9.40
N LEU A 668 -16.17 -34.16 9.67
CA LEU A 668 -17.49 -33.82 10.21
C LEU A 668 -18.62 -34.22 9.25
N VAL A 669 -18.50 -33.89 7.97
CA VAL A 669 -19.48 -34.27 6.94
C VAL A 669 -19.54 -35.79 6.78
N ALA A 670 -18.41 -36.49 6.83
CA ALA A 670 -18.39 -37.95 6.77
C ALA A 670 -19.04 -38.60 7.99
N ALA A 671 -18.82 -38.07 9.19
CA ALA A 671 -19.47 -38.53 10.42
C ALA A 671 -20.98 -38.29 10.39
N TRP A 672 -21.40 -37.11 9.93
CA TRP A 672 -22.80 -36.76 9.76
C TRP A 672 -23.52 -37.69 8.77
N ASN A 673 -22.92 -37.96 7.61
CA ASN A 673 -23.49 -38.87 6.63
C ASN A 673 -23.66 -40.29 7.17
N ARG A 674 -22.67 -40.80 7.93
CA ARG A 674 -22.78 -42.10 8.60
C ARG A 674 -23.91 -42.12 9.62
N LEU A 675 -24.12 -41.03 10.35
CA LEU A 675 -25.20 -40.91 11.32
C LEU A 675 -26.57 -40.90 10.63
N LEU A 676 -26.72 -40.14 9.54
CA LEU A 676 -27.95 -40.15 8.73
C LEU A 676 -28.25 -41.52 8.10
N GLU A 677 -27.24 -42.25 7.65
CA GLU A 677 -27.40 -43.62 7.15
C GLU A 677 -27.90 -44.55 8.26
N LYS A 678 -27.36 -44.44 9.48
CA LYS A 678 -27.84 -45.22 10.63
C LYS A 678 -29.29 -44.88 11.00
N VAL A 679 -29.67 -43.60 10.97
CA VAL A 679 -31.03 -43.14 11.30
C VAL A 679 -32.06 -43.51 10.22
N LYS A 680 -31.65 -43.74 8.96
CA LYS A 680 -32.54 -44.23 7.90
C LYS A 680 -32.75 -45.74 7.90
N VAL A 681 -31.86 -46.47 8.58
CA VAL A 681 -31.88 -47.94 8.67
C VAL A 681 -32.53 -48.41 9.98
N ALA A 682 -32.50 -47.57 11.02
CA ALA A 682 -33.37 -47.66 12.19
C ALA A 682 -34.77 -47.13 11.85
#